data_AF-A0A6A6TZX0-F1
#
_entry.id   AF-A0A6A6TZX0-F1
#
_cell.length_a   1.000
_cell.length_b   1.000
_cell.length_c   1.000
_cell.angle_alpha   90.00
_cell.angle_beta   90.00
_cell.angle_gamma   90.00
#
_symmetry.space_group_name_H-M   'P 1'
#
loop_
_entity.id
_entity.type
_entity.pdbx_description
1 polymer ?
#
loop_
_entity_poly.entity_id
_entity_poly.type
_entity_poly.pdbx_seq_one_letter_code
_entity_poly.pdbx_strand_id
1 'polypeptide(L)'
;MLCDSQDMAGDAWECDKASTYNENNRRQPTAPRDSRCPGELEYEGANGIFMPQFTASRSLSGQRKPRRPVKGSRGVSPRQRKGQPKRTKPDFSSFDGELCQHLFELLERRGNPKFREAYQHFTSDNVEPPITQQSLSELEINSIVNNSKLRHDINYDRELHFRPNQEGDDAKRKFKSQRSYWLAITAEIELYNILLRGLDTEASEVMTLSGAIKKSQRRLPKLFKAVKEILLALVPERDQSQVHDNLDVDIMMQEIERTMLNFVLKAEWLAQLLKTHCAPMRDVMIDGMVTLMRKGDPKSVSAGLCEIFAVLEAMKLDVANHQIRHLRALLIEDTVNFETRYHIGRIKKAKFDPEPPRQWFQQVSFSYEVEVCKVEANSNNAFQALVITFVDELLSGKDLGVRLPATFSLDLNRINAIQSEILSEIHLAICFRLFRECLDGESPDNYRLPRLAEEAVKARLKAIMNGCSLASALPNLAVEIAHQVGQLSGESEDSSAHVDMRLVEEAQQLLEQWLFPDSEEFQDVQLQVRHTLISQIFAAGNKYMQISLWDIFNALVPYSSPNSLPPPPLPTAILPATSTSAPVVYQCMGSPPNLYTELANKLSHLLILHWRIWGPLAYENLDDSESEGSVSMPGTPLDCNGDITPDQRIHIVIDSNDKSTEELYSTLKPT
;
A
#
# COMPACT_ATOMS: atom_id res chain seq x y z
N MET A 1 -13.28 60.51 -13.47
CA MET A 1 -13.39 60.12 -14.89
C MET A 1 -13.02 58.64 -14.92
N LEU A 2 -13.98 57.71 -14.93
CA LEU A 2 -14.64 57.13 -16.13
C LEU A 2 -13.56 56.60 -17.11
N CYS A 3 -13.44 55.32 -17.48
CA CYS A 3 -14.39 54.20 -17.64
C CYS A 3 -13.68 52.82 -17.55
N ASP A 4 -14.47 51.80 -17.21
CA ASP A 4 -14.60 50.43 -17.76
C ASP A 4 -13.39 49.65 -18.32
N SER A 5 -13.20 48.42 -17.79
CA SER A 5 -13.00 47.21 -18.61
C SER A 5 -13.35 45.95 -17.80
N GLN A 6 -14.10 45.07 -18.47
CA GLN A 6 -14.81 43.88 -17.99
C GLN A 6 -13.91 42.63 -17.89
N ASP A 7 -14.38 41.68 -17.07
CA ASP A 7 -14.33 40.22 -17.22
C ASP A 7 -13.10 39.55 -17.86
N MET A 8 -12.24 38.96 -17.03
CA MET A 8 -11.50 37.71 -17.30
C MET A 8 -11.04 37.06 -15.98
N ALA A 9 -11.77 36.05 -15.49
CA ALA A 9 -11.27 35.09 -14.50
C ALA A 9 -12.03 33.77 -14.66
N GLY A 10 -11.69 33.03 -15.71
CA GLY A 10 -12.09 31.65 -15.94
C GLY A 10 -10.97 30.68 -15.57
N ASP A 11 -11.38 29.56 -14.98
CA ASP A 11 -10.74 28.23 -15.00
C ASP A 11 -9.28 28.10 -14.51
N ALA A 12 -9.15 27.79 -13.22
CA ALA A 12 -7.97 27.13 -12.67
C ALA A 12 -8.41 25.90 -11.84
N TRP A 13 -8.83 24.86 -12.55
CA TRP A 13 -8.93 23.48 -12.05
C TRP A 13 -8.61 22.49 -13.17
N GLU A 14 -7.45 22.67 -13.80
CA GLU A 14 -6.78 21.64 -14.59
C GLU A 14 -5.34 21.56 -14.10
N CYS A 15 -4.98 20.41 -13.53
CA CYS A 15 -3.59 20.01 -13.39
C CYS A 15 -3.48 18.62 -13.98
N ASP A 16 -3.15 18.59 -15.28
CA ASP A 16 -2.73 17.41 -16.02
C ASP A 16 -1.39 16.89 -15.49
N LYS A 17 -1.33 15.60 -15.18
CA LYS A 17 -0.20 14.71 -15.47
C LYS A 17 -0.71 13.29 -15.66
N ALA A 18 -1.05 12.93 -16.90
CA ALA A 18 -0.98 11.55 -17.37
C ALA A 18 -0.73 11.56 -18.88
N SER A 19 0.47 11.12 -19.27
CA SER A 19 0.90 10.96 -20.65
C SER A 19 -0.02 10.01 -21.41
N THR A 20 -0.54 10.48 -22.54
CA THR A 20 -1.24 9.68 -23.55
C THR A 20 -0.28 8.67 -24.20
N TYR A 21 -0.66 7.39 -24.24
CA TYR A 21 -0.19 6.45 -25.25
C TYR A 21 -1.39 5.74 -25.90
N ASN A 22 -1.30 5.64 -27.22
CA ASN A 22 -2.35 5.32 -28.18
C ASN A 22 -2.71 3.81 -28.17
N GLU A 23 -4.00 3.50 -28.06
CA GLU A 23 -4.56 2.15 -28.25
C GLU A 23 -5.06 2.01 -29.70
N ASN A 24 -4.49 1.06 -30.45
CA ASN A 24 -5.02 0.64 -31.75
C ASN A 24 -5.11 -0.89 -31.82
N ASN A 25 -6.26 -1.41 -31.38
CA ASN A 25 -7.11 -2.39 -32.07
C ASN A 25 -6.43 -3.63 -32.72
N ARG A 26 -6.54 -4.81 -32.08
CA ARG A 26 -6.66 -6.10 -32.79
C ARG A 26 -7.37 -7.19 -31.96
N ARG A 27 -8.24 -7.91 -32.66
CA ARG A 27 -9.24 -8.91 -32.23
C ARG A 27 -8.63 -10.11 -31.50
N GLN A 28 -9.31 -10.60 -30.45
CA GLN A 28 -9.12 -11.96 -29.89
C GLN A 28 -10.32 -12.87 -30.24
N PRO A 29 -10.11 -14.18 -30.49
CA PRO A 29 -11.17 -15.15 -30.67
C PRO A 29 -11.56 -15.86 -29.36
N THR A 30 -12.76 -16.43 -29.38
CA THR A 30 -13.52 -17.05 -28.27
C THR A 30 -13.18 -18.54 -28.02
N ALA A 31 -13.15 -18.96 -26.74
CA ALA A 31 -13.76 -20.19 -26.13
C ALA A 31 -12.94 -20.69 -24.90
N PRO A 32 -13.44 -21.61 -24.03
CA PRO A 32 -14.79 -21.84 -23.51
C PRO A 32 -14.86 -21.78 -21.95
N ARG A 33 -16.07 -21.92 -21.40
CA ARG A 33 -16.40 -21.96 -19.97
C ARG A 33 -15.97 -23.28 -19.31
N ASP A 34 -15.47 -23.25 -18.07
CA ASP A 34 -15.99 -24.07 -16.97
C ASP A 34 -15.47 -23.71 -15.57
N SER A 35 -16.33 -24.02 -14.58
CA SER A 35 -16.13 -24.18 -13.11
C SER A 35 -15.65 -23.00 -12.23
N ARG A 36 -16.59 -22.46 -11.45
CA ARG A 36 -16.37 -21.58 -10.28
C ARG A 36 -16.18 -22.42 -9.01
N CYS A 37 -15.21 -22.02 -8.18
CA CYS A 37 -15.21 -22.16 -6.72
C CYS A 37 -14.84 -20.80 -6.09
N PRO A 38 -15.20 -20.53 -4.82
CA PRO A 38 -15.39 -19.16 -4.34
C PRO A 38 -14.21 -18.58 -3.55
N GLY A 39 -13.81 -17.36 -3.93
CA GLY A 39 -13.46 -16.28 -2.99
C GLY A 39 -12.05 -16.27 -2.41
N GLU A 40 -11.06 -15.87 -3.22
CA GLU A 40 -9.81 -15.29 -2.73
C GLU A 40 -9.55 -13.97 -3.47
N LEU A 41 -9.28 -12.91 -2.71
CA LEU A 41 -8.97 -11.58 -3.20
C LEU A 41 -7.51 -11.58 -3.69
N GLU A 42 -7.32 -11.51 -5.00
CA GLU A 42 -6.05 -11.12 -5.61
C GLU A 42 -5.70 -9.69 -5.16
N TYR A 43 -4.50 -9.48 -4.61
CA TYR A 43 -3.93 -8.14 -4.43
C TYR A 43 -2.46 -8.14 -4.84
N GLU A 44 -2.16 -7.23 -5.76
CA GLU A 44 -0.84 -6.93 -6.30
C GLU A 44 0.11 -6.37 -5.23
N GLY A 45 1.37 -6.81 -5.29
CA GLY A 45 2.45 -6.30 -4.46
C GLY A 45 2.93 -4.94 -4.96
N ALA A 46 2.79 -3.93 -4.12
CA ALA A 46 3.57 -2.70 -4.16
C ALA A 46 3.82 -2.22 -2.72
N ASN A 47 4.99 -1.66 -2.46
CA ASN A 47 5.49 -1.30 -1.14
C ASN A 47 4.53 -0.38 -0.36
N GLY A 48 3.84 -0.96 0.64
CA GLY A 48 2.96 -0.29 1.58
C GLY A 48 1.78 -1.17 1.99
N ILE A 49 1.38 -1.12 3.26
CA ILE A 49 0.16 -1.80 3.72
C ILE A 49 -1.04 -0.97 3.26
N PHE A 50 -1.71 -1.46 2.22
CA PHE A 50 -2.95 -0.89 1.71
C PHE A 50 -4.13 -1.23 2.63
N MET A 51 -4.91 -0.23 3.01
CA MET A 51 -6.16 -0.39 3.80
C MET A 51 -7.22 -1.18 3.01
N PRO A 52 -7.67 -2.37 3.44
CA PRO A 52 -8.82 -3.06 2.87
C PRO A 52 -10.08 -2.79 3.71
N GLN A 53 -11.08 -2.08 3.15
CA GLN A 53 -12.36 -1.90 3.83
C GLN A 53 -13.32 -3.06 3.55
N PHE A 54 -13.64 -3.85 4.57
CA PHE A 54 -14.78 -4.76 4.55
C PHE A 54 -16.08 -3.96 4.62
N THR A 55 -16.86 -3.99 3.54
CA THR A 55 -18.21 -3.42 3.55
C THR A 55 -19.17 -4.33 4.32
N ALA A 56 -19.89 -3.75 5.29
CA ALA A 56 -20.93 -4.43 6.04
C ALA A 56 -22.05 -4.89 5.09
N SER A 57 -22.16 -6.21 4.88
CA SER A 57 -23.20 -6.83 4.07
C SER A 57 -24.53 -6.80 4.82
N ARG A 58 -25.46 -5.95 4.38
CA ARG A 58 -26.86 -5.93 4.88
C ARG A 58 -27.63 -7.08 4.22
N SER A 59 -28.10 -8.03 5.03
CA SER A 59 -28.96 -9.14 4.58
C SER A 59 -30.30 -8.62 4.08
N LEU A 60 -30.65 -8.92 2.83
CA LEU A 60 -32.03 -8.82 2.34
C LEU A 60 -32.45 -10.16 1.75
N SER A 61 -33.21 -10.88 2.56
CA SER A 61 -34.06 -12.00 2.15
C SER A 61 -35.15 -11.51 1.20
N GLY A 62 -35.17 -11.99 -0.03
CA GLY A 62 -36.21 -11.64 -1.01
C GLY A 62 -36.47 -12.79 -1.98
N GLN A 63 -37.63 -13.42 -1.82
CA GLN A 63 -38.06 -14.62 -2.54
C GLN A 63 -38.14 -14.43 -4.06
N ARG A 64 -37.69 -15.45 -4.80
CA ARG A 64 -37.96 -15.66 -6.23
C ARG A 64 -39.40 -16.11 -6.46
N LYS A 65 -40.09 -15.57 -7.49
CA LYS A 65 -41.02 -16.25 -8.42
C LYS A 65 -41.61 -15.25 -9.47
N PRO A 66 -42.24 -15.69 -10.60
CA PRO A 66 -41.58 -15.87 -11.89
C PRO A 66 -42.15 -15.02 -13.05
N ARG A 67 -41.42 -15.01 -14.17
CA ARG A 67 -41.81 -14.42 -15.48
C ARG A 67 -43.04 -15.08 -16.11
N ARG A 68 -43.87 -14.28 -16.81
CA ARG A 68 -44.65 -14.72 -17.98
C ARG A 68 -44.73 -13.62 -19.07
N PRO A 69 -45.00 -13.99 -20.34
CA PRO A 69 -44.62 -13.24 -21.54
C PRO A 69 -45.79 -12.52 -22.20
N VAL A 70 -45.54 -11.46 -22.99
CA VAL A 70 -46.52 -10.94 -23.95
C VAL A 70 -45.87 -10.54 -25.28
N LYS A 71 -46.59 -10.90 -26.34
CA LYS A 71 -46.31 -10.84 -27.77
C LYS A 71 -46.17 -9.41 -28.30
N GLY A 72 -45.44 -9.29 -29.41
CA GLY A 72 -45.23 -8.03 -30.12
C GLY A 72 -46.44 -7.54 -30.92
N SER A 73 -46.32 -6.31 -31.41
CA SER A 73 -47.04 -5.76 -32.56
C SER A 73 -46.27 -4.56 -33.11
N ARG A 74 -46.14 -4.53 -34.43
CA ARG A 74 -45.50 -3.48 -35.25
C ARG A 74 -46.29 -2.17 -35.18
N GLY A 75 -45.62 -1.03 -35.27
CA GLY A 75 -46.27 0.27 -35.43
C GLY A 75 -45.31 1.45 -35.59
N VAL A 76 -44.88 1.68 -36.83
CA VAL A 76 -44.64 2.97 -37.52
C VAL A 76 -44.20 4.20 -36.68
N SER A 77 -42.99 4.68 -36.95
CA SER A 77 -42.51 6.03 -36.59
C SER A 77 -43.24 7.14 -37.34
N PRO A 78 -43.44 8.30 -36.69
CA PRO A 78 -43.19 9.57 -37.36
C PRO A 78 -42.23 10.46 -36.57
N ARG A 79 -41.23 10.99 -37.29
CA ARG A 79 -40.39 12.13 -36.88
C ARG A 79 -41.27 13.34 -36.55
N GLN A 80 -41.07 13.97 -35.39
CA GLN A 80 -41.28 15.42 -35.24
C GLN A 80 -40.50 16.03 -34.06
N ARG A 81 -39.75 17.09 -34.43
CA ARG A 81 -39.41 18.32 -33.69
C ARG A 81 -38.57 18.23 -32.40
N LYS A 82 -37.35 18.80 -32.49
CA LYS A 82 -36.53 19.27 -31.36
C LYS A 82 -37.36 20.22 -30.49
N GLY A 83 -37.92 19.70 -29.40
CA GLY A 83 -38.49 20.49 -28.31
C GLY A 83 -37.40 20.86 -27.30
N GLN A 84 -37.49 22.07 -26.77
CA GLN A 84 -36.72 22.56 -25.61
C GLN A 84 -36.67 21.52 -24.47
N PRO A 85 -35.62 21.52 -23.63
CA PRO A 85 -35.51 20.56 -22.54
C PRO A 85 -36.73 20.69 -21.62
N LYS A 86 -37.56 19.64 -21.59
CA LYS A 86 -38.65 19.53 -20.62
C LYS A 86 -38.05 19.59 -19.22
N ARG A 87 -38.51 20.54 -18.41
CA ARG A 87 -38.26 20.59 -16.96
C ARG A 87 -38.74 19.28 -16.34
N THR A 88 -37.84 18.33 -16.17
CA THR A 88 -38.10 17.14 -15.35
C THR A 88 -38.12 17.57 -13.88
N LYS A 89 -39.22 17.26 -13.19
CA LYS A 89 -39.30 17.39 -11.74
C LYS A 89 -38.30 16.39 -11.11
N PRO A 90 -37.51 16.78 -10.09
CA PRO A 90 -36.67 15.84 -9.36
C PRO A 90 -37.51 14.71 -8.75
N ASP A 91 -36.89 13.56 -8.49
CA ASP A 91 -37.51 12.46 -7.73
C ASP A 91 -37.24 12.70 -6.23
N PHE A 92 -38.28 12.64 -5.39
CA PHE A 92 -38.27 13.12 -3.98
C PHE A 92 -38.37 11.97 -2.96
N SER A 93 -37.93 10.77 -3.32
CA SER A 93 -38.28 9.54 -2.60
C SER A 93 -37.42 9.18 -1.36
N SER A 94 -36.29 9.86 -1.07
CA SER A 94 -35.37 9.44 0.02
C SER A 94 -35.14 10.45 1.17
N PHE A 95 -35.90 11.53 1.25
CA PHE A 95 -35.87 12.49 2.35
C PHE A 95 -37.23 13.18 2.41
N ASP A 96 -37.69 13.57 3.61
CA ASP A 96 -38.98 14.22 3.90
C ASP A 96 -39.51 14.98 2.67
N GLY A 97 -40.27 14.27 1.81
CA GLY A 97 -40.39 14.63 0.39
C GLY A 97 -41.02 16.00 0.21
N GLU A 98 -41.85 16.37 1.18
CA GLU A 98 -42.49 17.67 1.34
C GLU A 98 -41.49 18.79 1.64
N LEU A 99 -40.49 18.57 2.51
CA LEU A 99 -39.46 19.57 2.81
C LEU A 99 -38.53 19.79 1.63
N CYS A 100 -38.10 18.73 0.97
CA CYS A 100 -37.25 18.81 -0.21
C CYS A 100 -37.98 19.48 -1.38
N GLN A 101 -39.26 19.16 -1.59
CA GLN A 101 -40.14 19.84 -2.54
C GLN A 101 -40.32 21.32 -2.18
N HIS A 102 -40.55 21.64 -0.90
CA HIS A 102 -40.74 23.02 -0.44
C HIS A 102 -39.46 23.86 -0.57
N LEU A 103 -38.30 23.31 -0.19
CA LEU A 103 -36.99 23.94 -0.42
C LEU A 103 -36.76 24.16 -1.93
N PHE A 104 -37.05 23.17 -2.77
CA PHE A 104 -36.93 23.28 -4.21
C PHE A 104 -37.81 24.40 -4.79
N GLU A 105 -39.08 24.47 -4.38
CA GLU A 105 -40.02 25.49 -4.83
C GLU A 105 -39.64 26.90 -4.35
N LEU A 106 -39.22 27.05 -3.09
CA LEU A 106 -38.76 28.33 -2.54
C LEU A 106 -37.56 28.87 -3.32
N LEU A 107 -36.65 27.98 -3.70
CA LEU A 107 -35.40 28.34 -4.35
C LEU A 107 -35.56 28.50 -5.87
N GLU A 108 -36.49 27.76 -6.50
CA GLU A 108 -36.90 27.99 -7.89
C GLU A 108 -37.60 29.35 -8.06
N ARG A 109 -38.47 29.75 -7.10
CA ARG A 109 -39.14 31.06 -7.10
C ARG A 109 -38.16 32.24 -7.03
N ARG A 110 -37.00 32.04 -6.39
CA ARG A 110 -35.96 33.09 -6.23
C ARG A 110 -35.02 33.23 -7.44
N GLY A 111 -35.18 32.41 -8.50
CA GLY A 111 -34.53 32.62 -9.79
C GLY A 111 -33.00 32.43 -9.85
N ASN A 112 -32.39 31.77 -8.86
CA ASN A 112 -30.94 31.56 -8.84
C ASN A 112 -30.52 30.42 -9.80
N PRO A 113 -29.71 30.68 -10.84
CA PRO A 113 -29.35 29.69 -11.86
C PRO A 113 -28.49 28.53 -11.33
N LYS A 114 -27.77 28.71 -10.21
CA LYS A 114 -26.90 27.68 -9.61
C LYS A 114 -27.62 26.77 -8.63
N PHE A 115 -28.83 27.14 -8.20
CA PHE A 115 -29.58 26.38 -7.19
C PHE A 115 -29.92 24.95 -7.62
N ARG A 116 -30.23 24.71 -8.91
CA ARG A 116 -30.60 23.36 -9.38
C ARG A 116 -29.43 22.37 -9.27
N GLU A 117 -28.21 22.84 -9.54
CA GLU A 117 -26.97 22.05 -9.39
C GLU A 117 -26.68 21.79 -7.91
N ALA A 118 -26.76 22.83 -7.06
CA ALA A 118 -26.60 22.70 -5.62
C ALA A 118 -27.63 21.72 -5.02
N TYR A 119 -28.90 21.80 -5.42
CA TYR A 119 -29.95 20.89 -4.96
C TYR A 119 -29.64 19.43 -5.31
N GLN A 120 -29.21 19.14 -6.54
CA GLN A 120 -28.86 17.78 -6.98
C GLN A 120 -27.73 17.18 -6.13
N HIS A 121 -26.69 17.96 -5.84
CA HIS A 121 -25.61 17.53 -4.97
C HIS A 121 -26.06 17.40 -3.50
N PHE A 122 -26.88 18.32 -3.02
CA PHE A 122 -27.43 18.28 -1.67
C PHE A 122 -28.25 17.02 -1.41
N THR A 123 -29.09 16.61 -2.37
CA THR A 123 -29.93 15.40 -2.29
C THR A 123 -29.15 14.09 -2.42
N SER A 124 -27.85 14.13 -2.71
CA SER A 124 -27.01 12.92 -2.74
C SER A 124 -27.15 12.10 -1.45
N ASP A 125 -27.11 10.77 -1.58
CA ASP A 125 -27.22 9.84 -0.45
C ASP A 125 -25.91 9.73 0.35
N ASN A 126 -24.80 10.28 -0.14
CA ASN A 126 -23.53 10.27 0.57
C ASN A 126 -23.51 11.35 1.67
N VAL A 127 -23.74 10.94 2.93
CA VAL A 127 -23.85 11.85 4.08
C VAL A 127 -22.68 11.71 5.08
N GLU A 128 -21.91 10.62 4.99
CA GLU A 128 -20.80 10.38 5.91
C GLU A 128 -19.52 11.07 5.42
N PRO A 129 -18.73 11.67 6.33
CA PRO A 129 -17.51 12.36 5.95
C PRO A 129 -16.42 11.39 5.45
N PRO A 130 -15.48 11.86 4.60
CA PRO A 130 -14.45 11.03 3.96
C PRO A 130 -13.56 10.20 4.90
N ILE A 131 -13.27 10.74 6.08
CA ILE A 131 -12.58 10.05 7.16
C ILE A 131 -13.35 10.31 8.46
N THR A 132 -13.36 9.32 9.33
CA THR A 132 -13.93 9.37 10.68
C THR A 132 -12.92 8.79 11.66
N GLN A 133 -13.13 9.00 12.96
CA GLN A 133 -12.32 8.31 13.97
C GLN A 133 -12.38 6.78 13.77
N GLN A 134 -13.57 6.25 13.45
CA GLN A 134 -13.74 4.82 13.16
C GLN A 134 -12.94 4.37 11.93
N SER A 135 -12.96 5.13 10.82
CA SER A 135 -12.20 4.76 9.63
C SER A 135 -10.68 4.82 9.84
N LEU A 136 -10.22 5.55 10.87
CA LEU A 136 -8.82 5.69 11.26
C LEU A 136 -8.45 4.80 12.46
N SER A 137 -9.39 3.99 12.98
CA SER A 137 -9.15 3.12 14.15
C SER A 137 -8.14 2.01 13.88
N GLU A 138 -7.96 1.61 12.62
CA GLU A 138 -6.93 0.65 12.21
C GLU A 138 -5.50 1.19 12.42
N LEU A 139 -5.34 2.52 12.49
CA LEU A 139 -4.07 3.20 12.76
C LEU A 139 -3.80 3.39 14.27
N GLU A 140 -4.71 2.94 15.13
CA GLU A 140 -4.50 2.99 16.58
C GLU A 140 -3.53 1.91 17.06
N ILE A 141 -2.88 2.17 18.19
CA ILE A 141 -1.82 1.30 18.72
C ILE A 141 -2.32 -0.14 18.96
N ASN A 142 -3.55 -0.30 19.45
CA ASN A 142 -4.14 -1.62 19.71
C ASN A 142 -4.41 -2.39 18.41
N SER A 143 -4.83 -1.70 17.36
CA SER A 143 -5.05 -2.30 16.04
C SER A 143 -3.72 -2.72 15.41
N ILE A 144 -2.69 -1.87 15.52
CA ILE A 144 -1.32 -2.15 15.05
C ILE A 144 -0.75 -3.38 15.77
N VAL A 145 -0.80 -3.39 17.10
CA VAL A 145 -0.22 -4.44 17.95
C VAL A 145 -0.94 -5.77 17.79
N ASN A 146 -2.22 -5.81 17.38
CA ASN A 146 -2.96 -7.07 17.21
C ASN A 146 -3.09 -7.52 15.75
N ASN A 147 -2.61 -6.74 14.78
CA ASN A 147 -2.67 -7.09 13.37
C ASN A 147 -1.60 -8.13 13.02
N SER A 148 -2.03 -9.37 12.76
CA SER A 148 -1.11 -10.48 12.49
C SER A 148 -0.31 -10.29 11.21
N LYS A 149 -0.89 -9.68 10.17
CA LYS A 149 -0.19 -9.44 8.91
C LYS A 149 0.88 -8.37 9.07
N LEU A 150 0.53 -7.25 9.70
CA LEU A 150 1.48 -6.18 10.01
C LEU A 150 2.65 -6.68 10.87
N ARG A 151 2.36 -7.51 11.89
CA ARG A 151 3.39 -8.13 12.72
C ARG A 151 4.27 -9.12 11.98
N HIS A 152 3.73 -9.84 11.01
CA HIS A 152 4.52 -10.71 10.18
C HIS A 152 5.44 -9.89 9.25
N ASP A 153 4.88 -8.89 8.55
CA ASP A 153 5.58 -8.07 7.57
C ASP A 153 6.69 -7.19 8.18
N ILE A 154 6.55 -6.76 9.43
CA ILE A 154 7.58 -5.93 10.11
C ILE A 154 8.93 -6.64 10.27
N ASN A 155 8.96 -7.98 10.21
CA ASN A 155 10.21 -8.75 10.25
C ASN A 155 10.98 -8.64 8.92
N TYR A 156 10.38 -8.20 7.83
CA TYR A 156 11.03 -8.25 6.51
C TYR A 156 11.31 -6.88 5.91
N ASP A 157 10.70 -5.82 6.46
CA ASP A 157 10.80 -4.46 5.92
C ASP A 157 11.18 -3.43 7.00
N ARG A 158 12.40 -2.87 6.87
CA ARG A 158 12.91 -1.78 7.72
C ARG A 158 12.16 -0.46 7.52
N GLU A 159 11.61 -0.25 6.34
CA GLU A 159 10.93 0.99 5.93
C GLU A 159 9.41 0.86 5.97
N LEU A 160 8.88 -0.21 6.55
CA LEU A 160 7.44 -0.41 6.71
C LEU A 160 6.80 0.81 7.39
N HIS A 161 5.88 1.45 6.68
CA HIS A 161 5.04 2.55 7.14
C HIS A 161 3.67 2.49 6.46
N PHE A 162 2.70 3.13 7.09
CA PHE A 162 1.41 3.42 6.49
C PHE A 162 1.53 4.57 5.49
N ARG A 163 0.91 4.40 4.33
CA ARG A 163 0.75 5.41 3.29
C ARG A 163 -0.71 5.50 2.86
N PRO A 164 -1.16 6.64 2.33
CA PRO A 164 -2.47 6.72 1.70
C PRO A 164 -2.56 5.76 0.50
N ASN A 165 -3.67 5.03 0.37
CA ASN A 165 -3.92 4.21 -0.82
C ASN A 165 -4.17 5.12 -2.03
N GLN A 166 -3.17 5.24 -2.92
CA GLN A 166 -3.25 6.10 -4.11
C GLN A 166 -3.54 5.32 -5.40
N GLU A 167 -3.39 4.00 -5.38
CA GLU A 167 -3.46 3.16 -6.58
C GLU A 167 -4.57 2.10 -6.48
N GLY A 168 -5.01 1.60 -7.64
CA GLY A 168 -6.05 0.58 -7.75
C GLY A 168 -7.48 1.11 -7.92
N ASP A 169 -8.40 0.20 -8.17
CA ASP A 169 -9.80 0.52 -8.42
C ASP A 169 -10.53 1.06 -7.18
N ASP A 170 -10.11 0.63 -5.99
CA ASP A 170 -10.65 1.16 -4.74
C ASP A 170 -10.23 2.61 -4.48
N ALA A 171 -8.99 2.99 -4.82
CA ALA A 171 -8.55 4.38 -4.77
C ALA A 171 -9.39 5.26 -5.72
N LYS A 172 -9.65 4.79 -6.96
CA LYS A 172 -10.53 5.49 -7.90
C LYS A 172 -11.96 5.65 -7.38
N ARG A 173 -12.51 4.61 -6.73
CA ARG A 173 -13.85 4.66 -6.11
C ARG A 173 -13.87 5.63 -4.92
N LYS A 174 -12.87 5.58 -4.04
CA LYS A 174 -12.70 6.50 -2.89
C LYS A 174 -12.64 7.95 -3.39
N PHE A 175 -11.81 8.25 -4.38
CA PHE A 175 -11.71 9.59 -4.97
C PHE A 175 -13.05 10.10 -5.53
N LYS A 176 -13.77 9.28 -6.30
CA LYS A 176 -15.10 9.67 -6.83
C LYS A 176 -16.11 9.94 -5.71
N SER A 177 -16.13 9.10 -4.68
CA SER A 177 -17.01 9.25 -3.52
C SER A 177 -16.70 10.54 -2.75
N GLN A 178 -15.43 10.80 -2.45
CA GLN A 178 -14.98 12.02 -1.77
C GLN A 178 -15.30 13.27 -2.57
N ARG A 179 -15.05 13.27 -3.88
CA ARG A 179 -15.41 14.40 -4.76
C ARG A 179 -16.90 14.71 -4.70
N SER A 180 -17.75 13.68 -4.77
CA SER A 180 -19.21 13.84 -4.65
C SER A 180 -19.61 14.44 -3.30
N TYR A 181 -18.98 13.98 -2.20
CA TYR A 181 -19.22 14.52 -0.85
C TYR A 181 -18.88 16.02 -0.75
N TRP A 182 -17.71 16.44 -1.22
CA TRP A 182 -17.28 17.85 -1.13
C TRP A 182 -18.09 18.78 -2.03
N LEU A 183 -18.56 18.31 -3.19
CA LEU A 183 -19.54 19.04 -4.01
C LEU A 183 -20.86 19.23 -3.25
N ALA A 184 -21.30 18.22 -2.50
CA ALA A 184 -22.51 18.30 -1.69
C ALA A 184 -22.35 19.23 -0.47
N ILE A 185 -21.18 19.28 0.18
CA ILE A 185 -20.87 20.27 1.23
C ILE A 185 -20.94 21.69 0.67
N THR A 186 -20.33 21.92 -0.49
CA THR A 186 -20.36 23.22 -1.17
C THR A 186 -21.80 23.67 -1.41
N ALA A 187 -22.63 22.75 -1.92
CA ALA A 187 -24.04 22.99 -2.15
C ALA A 187 -24.83 23.26 -0.86
N GLU A 188 -24.53 22.56 0.24
CA GLU A 188 -25.15 22.76 1.56
C GLU A 188 -24.82 24.16 2.12
N ILE A 189 -23.58 24.62 1.98
CA ILE A 189 -23.17 25.98 2.36
C ILE A 189 -23.84 27.03 1.47
N GLU A 190 -23.91 26.82 0.15
CA GLU A 190 -24.64 27.70 -0.77
C GLU A 190 -26.13 27.80 -0.41
N LEU A 191 -26.75 26.67 -0.07
CA LEU A 191 -28.14 26.61 0.36
C LEU A 191 -28.37 27.46 1.61
N TYR A 192 -27.53 27.32 2.64
CA TYR A 192 -27.64 28.13 3.85
C TYR A 192 -27.48 29.62 3.57
N ASN A 193 -26.52 29.99 2.73
CA ASN A 193 -26.33 31.38 2.32
C ASN A 193 -27.56 31.96 1.62
N ILE A 194 -28.23 31.19 0.76
CA ILE A 194 -29.45 31.65 0.07
C ILE A 194 -30.60 31.80 1.06
N LEU A 195 -30.80 30.82 1.94
CA LEU A 195 -31.84 30.85 2.97
C LEU A 195 -31.66 32.06 3.89
N LEU A 196 -30.43 32.34 4.34
CA LEU A 196 -30.11 33.42 5.26
C LEU A 196 -30.12 34.82 4.62
N ARG A 197 -29.77 34.97 3.33
CA ARG A 197 -29.80 36.26 2.61
C ARG A 197 -31.21 36.71 2.19
N GLY A 198 -32.22 35.87 2.32
CA GLY A 198 -33.60 36.15 1.93
C GLY A 198 -34.42 37.03 2.90
N LEU A 199 -33.76 37.71 3.85
CA LEU A 199 -34.33 38.33 5.06
C LEU A 199 -35.00 39.71 4.89
N ASP A 200 -35.28 40.18 3.68
CA ASP A 200 -36.05 41.42 3.46
C ASP A 200 -37.44 41.13 2.91
N THR A 201 -38.31 40.42 3.64
CA THR A 201 -39.77 40.68 3.58
C THR A 201 -40.55 39.96 4.69
N GLU A 202 -41.51 40.72 5.20
CA GLU A 202 -42.51 40.44 6.24
C GLU A 202 -42.77 38.97 6.57
N ALA A 203 -42.56 38.66 7.85
CA ALA A 203 -42.86 37.39 8.47
C ALA A 203 -44.36 37.06 8.40
N SER A 204 -44.69 35.91 7.80
CA SER A 204 -45.70 34.95 8.26
C SER A 204 -46.11 34.04 7.10
N GLU A 205 -45.39 32.94 6.88
CA GLU A 205 -45.97 31.71 6.33
C GLU A 205 -45.02 30.53 6.53
N VAL A 206 -45.38 29.70 7.53
CA VAL A 206 -45.09 28.26 7.66
C VAL A 206 -43.62 27.83 7.56
N MET A 207 -43.08 27.51 8.75
CA MET A 207 -41.73 27.04 9.05
C MET A 207 -40.73 28.18 9.24
N THR A 208 -40.42 28.50 10.51
CA THR A 208 -39.33 29.43 10.85
C THR A 208 -38.09 29.03 10.05
N LEU A 209 -37.44 29.97 9.36
CA LEU A 209 -36.23 29.75 8.57
C LEU A 209 -35.18 28.90 9.30
N SER A 210 -35.02 29.13 10.62
CA SER A 210 -34.19 28.29 11.51
C SER A 210 -34.63 26.82 11.51
N GLY A 211 -35.92 26.53 11.52
CA GLY A 211 -36.47 25.18 11.32
C GLY A 211 -36.12 24.58 9.95
N ALA A 212 -36.12 25.38 8.86
CA ALA A 212 -35.76 24.89 7.53
C ALA A 212 -34.25 24.59 7.42
N ILE A 213 -33.41 25.45 8.02
CA ILE A 213 -31.97 25.20 8.15
C ILE A 213 -31.74 23.95 8.99
N LYS A 214 -32.35 23.86 10.18
CA LYS A 214 -32.23 22.71 11.08
C LYS A 214 -32.62 21.39 10.42
N LYS A 215 -33.74 21.36 9.68
CA LYS A 215 -34.12 20.15 8.94
C LYS A 215 -33.21 19.86 7.74
N SER A 216 -32.50 20.84 7.19
CA SER A 216 -31.54 20.66 6.08
C SER A 216 -30.09 20.40 6.53
N GLN A 217 -29.84 20.27 7.83
CA GLN A 217 -28.55 19.85 8.38
C GLN A 217 -28.30 18.37 8.07
N ARG A 218 -27.43 18.08 7.10
CA ARG A 218 -27.12 16.70 6.69
C ARG A 218 -25.67 16.35 6.97
N ARG A 219 -24.73 17.11 6.40
CA ARG A 219 -23.31 16.75 6.38
C ARG A 219 -22.47 17.61 7.30
N LEU A 220 -22.74 18.92 7.36
CA LEU A 220 -21.93 19.84 8.17
C LEU A 220 -21.86 19.47 9.65
N PRO A 221 -22.96 19.07 10.35
CA PRO A 221 -22.85 18.61 11.73
C PRO A 221 -21.97 17.37 11.88
N LYS A 222 -22.11 16.40 10.97
CA LYS A 222 -21.31 15.17 10.96
C LYS A 222 -19.84 15.46 10.67
N LEU A 223 -19.58 16.42 9.78
CA LEU A 223 -18.24 16.89 9.45
C LEU A 223 -17.57 17.49 10.69
N PHE A 224 -18.21 18.46 11.36
CA PHE A 224 -17.65 19.08 12.56
C PHE A 224 -17.48 18.08 13.70
N LYS A 225 -18.43 17.16 13.86
CA LYS A 225 -18.31 16.05 14.81
C LYS A 225 -17.09 15.18 14.51
N ALA A 226 -16.90 14.77 13.26
CA ALA A 226 -15.75 13.96 12.87
C ALA A 226 -14.42 14.69 13.09
N VAL A 227 -14.34 15.99 12.74
CA VAL A 227 -13.15 16.81 13.02
C VAL A 227 -12.85 16.85 14.52
N LYS A 228 -13.86 17.09 15.35
CA LYS A 228 -13.73 17.11 16.82
C LYS A 228 -13.21 15.77 17.35
N GLU A 229 -13.86 14.67 16.98
CA GLU A 229 -13.52 13.32 17.45
C GLU A 229 -12.08 12.92 17.05
N ILE A 230 -11.69 13.20 15.81
CA ILE A 230 -10.34 12.91 15.33
C ILE A 230 -9.31 13.77 16.06
N LEU A 231 -9.58 15.07 16.26
CA LEU A 231 -8.68 15.95 17.01
C LEU A 231 -8.49 15.49 18.44
N LEU A 232 -9.58 15.15 19.16
CA LEU A 232 -9.50 14.65 20.54
C LEU A 232 -8.65 13.38 20.65
N ALA A 233 -8.67 12.52 19.63
CA ALA A 233 -7.84 11.32 19.55
C ALA A 233 -6.37 11.59 19.15
N LEU A 234 -6.06 12.79 18.66
CA LEU A 234 -4.73 13.18 18.18
C LEU A 234 -3.99 14.10 19.16
N VAL A 235 -4.71 14.98 19.87
CA VAL A 235 -4.12 15.95 20.80
C VAL A 235 -4.01 15.38 22.23
N PRO A 236 -3.00 15.82 23.01
CA PRO A 236 -2.87 15.42 24.42
C PRO A 236 -4.01 15.97 25.29
N GLU A 237 -4.24 15.36 26.45
CA GLU A 237 -5.32 15.71 27.39
C GLU A 237 -5.38 17.21 27.75
N ARG A 238 -4.21 17.85 27.92
CA ARG A 238 -4.10 19.29 28.23
C ARG A 238 -4.78 20.20 27.20
N ASP A 239 -4.85 19.76 25.95
CA ASP A 239 -5.36 20.51 24.80
C ASP A 239 -6.78 20.08 24.41
N GLN A 240 -7.36 19.09 25.09
CA GLN A 240 -8.71 18.61 24.77
C GLN A 240 -9.80 19.60 25.17
N SER A 241 -9.61 20.35 26.27
CA SER A 241 -10.59 21.36 26.73
C SER A 241 -10.84 22.43 25.67
N GLN A 242 -9.78 23.01 25.10
CA GLN A 242 -9.93 24.00 24.01
C GLN A 242 -10.59 23.41 22.77
N VAL A 243 -10.41 22.11 22.47
CA VAL A 243 -11.08 21.43 21.36
C VAL A 243 -12.58 21.29 21.65
N HIS A 244 -12.95 20.94 22.89
CA HIS A 244 -14.35 20.89 23.30
C HIS A 244 -15.05 22.25 23.15
N ASP A 245 -14.40 23.32 23.61
CA ASP A 245 -14.95 24.68 23.63
C ASP A 245 -15.05 25.28 22.22
N ASN A 246 -14.02 25.08 21.38
CA ASN A 246 -13.99 25.70 20.05
C ASN A 246 -14.75 24.89 18.98
N LEU A 247 -14.94 23.58 19.17
CA LEU A 247 -15.68 22.70 18.27
C LEU A 247 -16.93 22.11 18.94
N ASP A 248 -17.72 22.94 19.62
CA ASP A 248 -19.08 22.58 20.00
C ASP A 248 -19.98 22.60 18.75
N VAL A 249 -20.38 21.42 18.28
CA VAL A 249 -21.14 21.25 17.04
C VAL A 249 -22.49 21.96 17.13
N ASP A 250 -23.16 21.91 18.29
CA ASP A 250 -24.47 22.52 18.45
C ASP A 250 -24.35 24.05 18.41
N ILE A 251 -23.34 24.61 19.07
CA ILE A 251 -23.07 26.05 19.03
C ILE A 251 -22.69 26.48 17.60
N MET A 252 -21.81 25.74 16.91
CA MET A 252 -21.41 26.07 15.54
C MET A 252 -22.61 26.04 14.57
N MET A 253 -23.49 25.06 14.70
CA MET A 253 -24.70 25.01 13.87
C MET A 253 -25.68 26.15 14.21
N GLN A 254 -25.79 26.55 15.49
CA GLN A 254 -26.57 27.73 15.90
C GLN A 254 -25.97 29.04 15.37
N GLU A 255 -24.65 29.16 15.35
CA GLU A 255 -23.94 30.32 14.78
C GLU A 255 -24.15 30.40 13.27
N ILE A 256 -24.19 29.27 12.56
CA ILE A 256 -24.56 29.20 11.13
C ILE A 256 -26.00 29.68 10.94
N GLU A 257 -26.96 29.19 11.74
CA GLU A 257 -28.37 29.60 11.67
C GLU A 257 -28.57 31.12 11.85
N ARG A 258 -27.64 31.80 12.52
CA ARG A 258 -27.70 33.24 12.79
C ARG A 258 -26.74 34.08 11.93
N THR A 259 -26.06 33.50 10.94
CA THR A 259 -24.99 34.14 10.15
C THR A 259 -23.80 34.68 10.97
N MET A 260 -23.59 34.14 12.16
CA MET A 260 -22.55 34.58 13.10
C MET A 260 -21.27 33.74 13.05
N LEU A 261 -21.31 32.55 12.41
CA LEU A 261 -20.14 31.67 12.38
C LEU A 261 -19.01 32.30 11.54
N ASN A 262 -17.88 32.58 12.21
CA ASN A 262 -16.68 33.07 11.55
C ASN A 262 -15.72 31.91 11.25
N PHE A 263 -15.80 31.38 10.02
CA PHE A 263 -14.92 30.30 9.55
C PHE A 263 -13.43 30.68 9.62
N VAL A 264 -13.08 31.95 9.40
CA VAL A 264 -11.68 32.40 9.41
C VAL A 264 -11.10 32.31 10.82
N LEU A 265 -11.81 32.80 11.83
CA LEU A 265 -11.35 32.72 13.21
C LEU A 265 -11.23 31.26 13.69
N LYS A 266 -12.20 30.40 13.33
CA LYS A 266 -12.13 28.97 13.64
C LYS A 266 -10.93 28.29 12.93
N ALA A 267 -10.66 28.65 11.68
CA ALA A 267 -9.51 28.15 10.93
C ALA A 267 -8.18 28.61 11.50
N GLU A 268 -8.07 29.87 11.94
CA GLU A 268 -6.85 30.43 12.54
C GLU A 268 -6.54 29.76 13.88
N TRP A 269 -7.55 29.58 14.74
CA TRP A 269 -7.38 28.79 15.97
C TRP A 269 -6.96 27.35 15.66
N LEU A 270 -7.65 26.69 14.74
CA LEU A 270 -7.34 25.31 14.37
C LEU A 270 -5.93 25.20 13.78
N ALA A 271 -5.49 26.17 12.99
CA ALA A 271 -4.14 26.22 12.46
C ALA A 271 -3.09 26.35 13.57
N GLN A 272 -3.32 27.21 14.56
CA GLN A 272 -2.41 27.34 15.72
C GLN A 272 -2.32 26.02 16.50
N LEU A 273 -3.46 25.36 16.72
CA LEU A 273 -3.49 24.05 17.37
C LEU A 273 -2.72 23.00 16.57
N LEU A 274 -3.01 22.89 15.27
CA LEU A 274 -2.39 21.88 14.41
C LEU A 274 -0.88 22.12 14.27
N LYS A 275 -0.41 23.35 14.10
CA LYS A 275 1.04 23.65 14.03
C LYS A 275 1.80 23.32 15.31
N THR A 276 1.10 23.29 16.45
CA THR A 276 1.70 22.91 17.74
C THR A 276 1.94 21.39 17.82
N HIS A 277 1.14 20.58 17.14
CA HIS A 277 1.16 19.12 17.26
C HIS A 277 1.58 18.37 15.98
N CYS A 278 1.56 19.02 14.82
CA CYS A 278 1.99 18.45 13.55
C CYS A 278 3.49 18.61 13.32
N ALA A 279 4.03 17.84 12.37
CA ALA A 279 5.39 18.05 11.90
C ALA A 279 5.49 19.40 11.14
N PRO A 280 6.58 20.18 11.28
CA PRO A 280 6.72 21.52 10.67
C PRO A 280 6.53 21.55 9.14
N MET A 281 6.86 20.44 8.47
CA MET A 281 6.63 20.28 7.03
C MET A 281 5.14 20.32 6.62
N ARG A 282 4.20 20.16 7.56
CA ARG A 282 2.76 20.24 7.34
C ARG A 282 2.22 21.67 7.40
N ASP A 283 3.00 22.63 7.89
CA ASP A 283 2.55 24.02 8.11
C ASP A 283 2.05 24.69 6.83
N VAL A 284 2.68 24.39 5.68
CA VAL A 284 2.25 24.91 4.36
C VAL A 284 0.83 24.47 4.01
N MET A 285 0.49 23.21 4.29
CA MET A 285 -0.86 22.67 4.08
C MET A 285 -1.86 23.33 5.03
N ILE A 286 -1.48 23.50 6.30
CA ILE A 286 -2.29 24.18 7.32
C ILE A 286 -2.56 25.65 6.93
N ASP A 287 -1.56 26.36 6.41
CA ASP A 287 -1.71 27.74 5.97
C ASP A 287 -2.56 27.86 4.70
N GLY A 288 -2.48 26.85 3.82
CA GLY A 288 -3.35 26.73 2.65
C GLY A 288 -4.83 26.67 3.03
N MET A 289 -5.19 25.88 4.03
CA MET A 289 -6.55 25.80 4.59
C MET A 289 -7.07 27.18 5.04
N VAL A 290 -6.29 27.93 5.84
CA VAL A 290 -6.68 29.27 6.32
C VAL A 290 -6.86 30.23 5.15
N THR A 291 -5.95 30.18 4.18
CA THR A 291 -5.99 31.01 2.97
C THR A 291 -7.26 30.77 2.16
N LEU A 292 -7.69 29.51 2.02
CA LEU A 292 -8.94 29.16 1.36
C LEU A 292 -10.16 29.69 2.13
N MET A 293 -10.21 29.49 3.44
CA MET A 293 -11.36 29.96 4.24
C MET A 293 -11.50 31.48 4.27
N ARG A 294 -10.39 32.24 4.16
CA ARG A 294 -10.41 33.71 4.07
C ARG A 294 -11.10 34.26 2.83
N LYS A 295 -11.18 33.50 1.74
CA LYS A 295 -11.90 33.93 0.52
C LYS A 295 -13.41 34.05 0.77
N GLY A 296 -13.96 33.31 1.73
CA GLY A 296 -15.34 33.44 2.21
C GLY A 296 -16.44 32.97 1.25
N ASP A 297 -16.11 32.59 0.02
CA ASP A 297 -17.06 31.98 -0.90
C ASP A 297 -17.30 30.49 -0.56
N PRO A 298 -18.49 29.93 -0.85
CA PRO A 298 -18.84 28.55 -0.49
C PRO A 298 -17.88 27.48 -1.02
N LYS A 299 -17.32 27.68 -2.23
CA LYS A 299 -16.37 26.74 -2.82
C LYS A 299 -15.05 26.75 -2.06
N SER A 300 -14.53 27.94 -1.75
CA SER A 300 -13.28 28.09 -1.01
C SER A 300 -13.42 27.64 0.44
N VAL A 301 -14.55 27.89 1.11
CA VAL A 301 -14.80 27.36 2.47
C VAL A 301 -14.87 25.83 2.46
N SER A 302 -15.60 25.24 1.50
CA SER A 302 -15.64 23.78 1.33
C SER A 302 -14.26 23.18 1.05
N ALA A 303 -13.46 23.82 0.20
CA ALA A 303 -12.07 23.41 -0.05
C ALA A 303 -11.21 23.52 1.21
N GLY A 304 -11.34 24.58 2.01
CA GLY A 304 -10.67 24.69 3.30
C GLY A 304 -11.09 23.58 4.29
N LEU A 305 -12.38 23.24 4.35
CA LEU A 305 -12.85 22.10 5.16
C LEU A 305 -12.27 20.77 4.65
N CYS A 306 -12.07 20.62 3.35
CA CYS A 306 -11.38 19.47 2.77
C CYS A 306 -9.90 19.40 3.20
N GLU A 307 -9.19 20.52 3.20
CA GLU A 307 -7.80 20.58 3.67
C GLU A 307 -7.67 20.20 5.15
N ILE A 308 -8.66 20.52 6.01
CA ILE A 308 -8.67 20.02 7.40
C ILE A 308 -8.57 18.50 7.41
N PHE A 309 -9.39 17.82 6.62
CA PHE A 309 -9.41 16.36 6.57
C PHE A 309 -8.09 15.80 6.04
N ALA A 310 -7.49 16.44 5.04
CA ALA A 310 -6.17 16.07 4.53
C ALA A 310 -5.07 16.18 5.61
N VAL A 311 -5.07 17.28 6.38
CA VAL A 311 -4.13 17.47 7.50
C VAL A 311 -4.36 16.42 8.60
N LEU A 312 -5.62 16.16 8.98
CA LEU A 312 -5.93 15.18 10.03
C LEU A 312 -5.56 13.74 9.62
N GLU A 313 -5.80 13.35 8.36
CA GLU A 313 -5.37 12.05 7.82
C GLU A 313 -3.84 11.94 7.86
N ALA A 314 -3.14 12.97 7.40
CA ALA A 314 -1.68 13.02 7.40
C ALA A 314 -1.10 12.97 8.83
N MET A 315 -1.66 13.73 9.77
CA MET A 315 -1.24 13.73 11.16
C MET A 315 -1.45 12.36 11.81
N LYS A 316 -2.59 11.69 11.56
CA LYS A 316 -2.84 10.34 12.10
C LYS A 316 -1.86 9.31 11.53
N LEU A 317 -1.54 9.40 10.23
CA LEU A 317 -0.51 8.57 9.60
C LEU A 317 0.87 8.83 10.21
N ASP A 318 1.24 10.09 10.43
CA ASP A 318 2.51 10.48 11.04
C ASP A 318 2.66 9.86 12.44
N VAL A 319 1.60 9.95 13.27
CA VAL A 319 1.53 9.32 14.60
C VAL A 319 1.68 7.81 14.49
N ALA A 320 0.89 7.13 13.65
CA ALA A 320 0.94 5.68 13.50
C ALA A 320 2.31 5.19 13.00
N ASN A 321 2.92 5.92 12.08
CA ASN A 321 4.27 5.62 11.55
C ASN A 321 5.35 5.83 12.60
N HIS A 322 5.22 6.84 13.45
CA HIS A 322 6.08 6.99 14.61
C HIS A 322 5.90 5.81 15.59
N GLN A 323 4.66 5.37 15.85
CA GLN A 323 4.40 4.22 16.72
C GLN A 323 5.02 2.93 16.19
N ILE A 324 4.89 2.63 14.89
CA ILE A 324 5.54 1.46 14.27
C ILE A 324 7.06 1.55 14.47
N ARG A 325 7.68 2.70 14.19
CA ARG A 325 9.13 2.89 14.34
C ARG A 325 9.58 2.69 15.79
N HIS A 326 8.83 3.22 16.75
CA HIS A 326 9.15 3.12 18.17
C HIS A 326 8.96 1.70 18.73
N LEU A 327 7.91 1.00 18.30
CA LEU A 327 7.57 -0.35 18.79
C LEU A 327 8.28 -1.47 18.02
N ARG A 328 8.94 -1.19 16.89
CA ARG A 328 9.45 -2.20 15.96
C ARG A 328 10.26 -3.30 16.63
N ALA A 329 11.25 -2.92 17.46
CA ALA A 329 12.11 -3.91 18.12
C ALA A 329 11.30 -4.84 19.04
N LEU A 330 10.33 -4.29 19.79
CA LEU A 330 9.45 -5.06 20.67
C LEU A 330 8.51 -5.97 19.88
N LEU A 331 7.96 -5.48 18.76
CA LEU A 331 7.06 -6.26 17.91
C LEU A 331 7.78 -7.43 17.24
N ILE A 332 9.01 -7.21 16.76
CA ILE A 332 9.85 -8.22 16.14
C ILE A 332 10.24 -9.29 17.16
N GLU A 333 10.67 -8.89 18.35
CA GLU A 333 11.09 -9.84 19.39
C GLU A 333 9.92 -10.73 19.87
N ASP A 334 8.70 -10.19 19.87
CA ASP A 334 7.48 -10.92 20.24
C ASP A 334 6.83 -11.69 19.06
N THR A 335 7.38 -11.63 17.83
CA THR A 335 6.76 -12.22 16.63
C THR A 335 6.43 -13.70 16.82
N VAL A 336 7.40 -14.52 17.24
CA VAL A 336 7.19 -15.98 17.40
C VAL A 336 6.08 -16.26 18.41
N ASN A 337 6.13 -15.64 19.59
CA ASN A 337 5.11 -15.83 20.62
C ASN A 337 3.71 -15.40 20.16
N PHE A 338 3.64 -14.30 19.41
CA PHE A 338 2.38 -13.80 18.87
C PHE A 338 1.82 -14.73 17.80
N GLU A 339 2.61 -15.05 16.77
CA GLU A 339 2.17 -15.86 15.63
C GLU A 339 1.83 -17.29 16.07
N THR A 340 2.62 -17.90 16.95
CA THR A 340 2.31 -19.23 17.50
C THR A 340 0.96 -19.23 18.21
N ARG A 341 0.67 -18.26 19.09
CA ARG A 341 -0.64 -18.14 19.75
C ARG A 341 -1.78 -17.90 18.75
N TYR A 342 -1.54 -17.06 17.75
CA TYR A 342 -2.51 -16.77 16.70
C TYR A 342 -2.87 -18.03 15.90
N HIS A 343 -1.86 -18.79 15.45
CA HIS A 343 -2.05 -20.02 14.67
C HIS A 343 -2.65 -21.15 15.49
N ILE A 344 -2.26 -21.34 16.76
CA ILE A 344 -2.94 -22.26 17.69
C ILE A 344 -4.43 -21.91 17.80
N GLY A 345 -4.75 -20.61 17.94
CA GLY A 345 -6.13 -20.14 17.96
C GLY A 345 -6.91 -20.45 16.68
N ARG A 346 -6.24 -20.44 15.52
CA ARG A 346 -6.84 -20.83 14.23
C ARG A 346 -7.05 -22.34 14.14
N ILE A 347 -6.10 -23.15 14.59
CA ILE A 347 -6.20 -24.62 14.62
C ILE A 347 -7.36 -25.05 15.52
N LYS A 348 -7.44 -24.51 16.75
CA LYS A 348 -8.54 -24.79 17.70
C LYS A 348 -9.92 -24.42 17.15
N LYS A 349 -9.99 -23.40 16.30
CA LYS A 349 -11.22 -22.94 15.63
C LYS A 349 -11.48 -23.66 14.29
N ALA A 350 -10.71 -24.69 13.94
CA ALA A 350 -10.74 -25.39 12.66
C ALA A 350 -10.63 -24.45 11.43
N LYS A 351 -9.93 -23.32 11.59
CA LYS A 351 -9.64 -22.36 10.50
C LYS A 351 -8.32 -22.66 9.78
N PHE A 352 -7.57 -23.65 10.26
CA PHE A 352 -6.33 -24.14 9.67
C PHE A 352 -6.17 -25.60 10.08
N ASP A 353 -5.90 -26.47 9.11
CA ASP A 353 -5.62 -27.89 9.34
C ASP A 353 -4.10 -28.10 9.29
N PRO A 354 -3.45 -28.51 10.40
CA PRO A 354 -2.02 -28.76 10.42
C PRO A 354 -1.61 -30.06 9.72
N GLU A 355 -2.55 -30.93 9.35
CA GLU A 355 -2.20 -32.28 8.90
C GLU A 355 -1.61 -32.38 7.48
N PRO A 356 -2.12 -31.66 6.46
CA PRO A 356 -1.47 -31.65 5.15
C PRO A 356 -0.03 -31.11 5.19
N PRO A 357 0.28 -29.99 5.89
CA PRO A 357 1.67 -29.55 6.09
C PRO A 357 2.56 -30.59 6.79
N ARG A 358 2.02 -31.32 7.77
CA ARG A 358 2.76 -32.39 8.48
C ARG A 358 3.12 -33.54 7.55
N GLN A 359 2.15 -34.02 6.77
CA GLN A 359 2.38 -35.09 5.79
C GLN A 359 3.40 -34.68 4.72
N TRP A 360 3.30 -33.43 4.24
CA TRP A 360 4.28 -32.86 3.32
C TRP A 360 5.69 -32.91 3.93
N PHE A 361 5.84 -32.47 5.18
CA PHE A 361 7.15 -32.46 5.84
C PHE A 361 7.71 -33.86 6.14
N GLN A 362 6.85 -34.83 6.48
CA GLN A 362 7.26 -36.23 6.68
C GLN A 362 7.79 -36.85 5.38
N GLN A 363 7.15 -36.57 4.24
CA GLN A 363 7.62 -37.03 2.92
C GLN A 363 8.99 -36.42 2.57
N VAL A 364 9.16 -35.13 2.87
CA VAL A 364 10.41 -34.40 2.67
C VAL A 364 11.52 -34.97 3.54
N SER A 365 11.25 -35.16 4.83
CA SER A 365 12.23 -35.69 5.79
C SER A 365 12.66 -37.11 5.41
N PHE A 366 11.71 -37.97 5.03
CA PHE A 366 12.01 -39.33 4.57
C PHE A 366 12.90 -39.34 3.31
N SER A 367 12.57 -38.50 2.31
CA SER A 367 13.37 -38.40 1.08
C SER A 367 14.79 -37.91 1.37
N TYR A 368 14.93 -36.94 2.27
CA TYR A 368 16.23 -36.44 2.72
C TYR A 368 17.05 -37.49 3.47
N GLU A 369 16.44 -38.25 4.39
CA GLU A 369 17.12 -39.33 5.11
C GLU A 369 17.66 -40.40 4.15
N VAL A 370 16.90 -40.76 3.12
CA VAL A 370 17.34 -41.70 2.07
C VAL A 370 18.57 -41.16 1.31
N GLU A 371 18.61 -39.86 1.03
CA GLU A 371 19.76 -39.21 0.38
C GLU A 371 20.98 -39.08 1.31
N VAL A 372 20.77 -38.83 2.61
CA VAL A 372 21.82 -38.48 3.60
C VAL A 372 22.34 -39.65 4.42
N CYS A 373 21.74 -40.85 4.34
CA CYS A 373 22.24 -42.12 4.94
C CYS A 373 23.66 -42.58 4.49
N LYS A 374 24.52 -41.66 4.02
CA LYS A 374 25.95 -41.82 3.76
C LYS A 374 26.86 -40.94 4.65
N VAL A 375 26.36 -40.00 5.46
CA VAL A 375 27.20 -39.11 6.30
C VAL A 375 26.53 -38.84 7.66
N GLU A 376 27.35 -38.84 8.72
CA GLU A 376 27.01 -38.90 10.15
C GLU A 376 25.86 -38.00 10.65
N ALA A 377 25.07 -38.54 11.57
CA ALA A 377 23.91 -37.90 12.19
C ALA A 377 24.30 -36.69 13.07
N ASN A 378 23.97 -35.49 12.60
CA ASN A 378 24.00 -34.26 13.40
C ASN A 378 22.59 -33.84 13.81
N SER A 379 22.48 -33.11 14.91
CA SER A 379 21.24 -32.78 15.63
C SER A 379 20.33 -31.73 14.97
N ASN A 380 20.37 -31.55 13.65
CA ASN A 380 19.56 -30.54 12.94
C ASN A 380 19.01 -31.00 11.57
N ASN A 381 18.78 -32.31 11.42
CA ASN A 381 18.36 -32.92 10.14
C ASN A 381 17.03 -32.36 9.60
N ALA A 382 16.08 -32.02 10.48
CA ALA A 382 14.74 -31.61 10.09
C ALA A 382 14.71 -30.22 9.41
N PHE A 383 15.41 -29.24 9.97
CA PHE A 383 15.56 -27.92 9.34
C PHE A 383 16.34 -28.02 8.02
N GLN A 384 17.38 -28.86 7.97
CA GLN A 384 18.16 -29.07 6.74
C GLN A 384 17.32 -29.70 5.62
N ALA A 385 16.48 -30.69 5.95
CA ALA A 385 15.53 -31.28 5.01
C ALA A 385 14.56 -30.23 4.47
N LEU A 386 14.00 -29.36 5.33
CA LEU A 386 13.14 -28.25 4.91
C LEU A 386 13.84 -27.34 3.90
N VAL A 387 15.05 -26.88 4.22
CA VAL A 387 15.81 -25.95 3.39
C VAL A 387 16.12 -26.55 2.03
N ILE A 388 16.55 -27.82 1.97
CA ILE A 388 16.90 -28.48 0.71
C ILE A 388 15.66 -28.58 -0.18
N THR A 389 14.56 -29.12 0.32
CA THR A 389 13.34 -29.23 -0.48
C THR A 389 12.80 -27.86 -0.86
N PHE A 390 12.84 -26.87 0.05
CA PHE A 390 12.39 -25.53 -0.25
C PHE A 390 13.20 -24.91 -1.41
N VAL A 391 14.53 -25.03 -1.38
CA VAL A 391 15.39 -24.54 -2.47
C VAL A 391 15.14 -25.29 -3.77
N ASP A 392 14.88 -26.60 -3.72
CA ASP A 392 14.55 -27.39 -4.91
C ASP A 392 13.21 -26.97 -5.53
N GLU A 393 12.19 -26.74 -4.72
CA GLU A 393 10.92 -26.20 -5.19
C GLU A 393 11.07 -24.79 -5.76
N LEU A 394 11.85 -23.94 -5.08
CA LEU A 394 12.15 -22.57 -5.53
C LEU A 394 12.80 -22.59 -6.91
N LEU A 395 13.78 -23.45 -7.14
CA LEU A 395 14.51 -23.54 -8.41
C LEU A 395 13.74 -24.25 -9.52
N SER A 396 12.68 -25.00 -9.20
CA SER A 396 11.88 -25.74 -10.18
C SER A 396 11.17 -24.86 -11.22
N GLY A 397 10.99 -23.57 -10.93
CA GLY A 397 10.27 -22.62 -11.78
C GLY A 397 8.77 -22.88 -11.91
N LYS A 398 8.21 -23.76 -11.09
CA LYS A 398 6.78 -24.09 -11.05
C LYS A 398 6.05 -23.20 -10.04
N ASP A 399 4.72 -23.17 -10.17
CA ASP A 399 3.84 -22.44 -9.26
C ASP A 399 3.98 -22.95 -7.82
N LEU A 400 4.59 -22.11 -6.97
CA LEU A 400 4.85 -22.41 -5.56
C LEU A 400 3.59 -22.45 -4.71
N GLY A 401 2.48 -21.84 -5.15
CA GLY A 401 1.20 -21.89 -4.44
C GLY A 401 0.63 -23.29 -4.32
N VAL A 402 0.98 -24.18 -5.26
CA VAL A 402 0.58 -25.59 -5.27
C VAL A 402 1.63 -26.50 -4.62
N ARG A 403 2.91 -26.10 -4.66
CA ARG A 403 4.05 -26.93 -4.23
C ARG A 403 4.39 -26.77 -2.75
N LEU A 404 4.23 -25.57 -2.21
CA LEU A 404 4.50 -25.27 -0.80
C LEU A 404 3.25 -25.47 0.06
N PRO A 405 3.41 -25.95 1.31
CA PRO A 405 2.29 -26.09 2.24
C PRO A 405 1.70 -24.73 2.64
N ALA A 406 0.43 -24.74 3.07
CA ALA A 406 -0.32 -23.54 3.47
C ALA A 406 0.32 -22.75 4.64
N THR A 407 1.29 -23.34 5.34
CA THR A 407 2.13 -22.66 6.35
C THR A 407 2.92 -21.48 5.76
N PHE A 408 3.24 -21.50 4.46
CA PHE A 408 3.92 -20.39 3.75
C PHE A 408 2.96 -19.33 3.17
N SER A 409 1.65 -19.40 3.45
CA SER A 409 0.66 -18.52 2.84
C SER A 409 0.89 -17.02 3.07
N LEU A 410 1.49 -16.63 4.21
CA LEU A 410 1.83 -15.23 4.50
C LEU A 410 3.07 -14.76 3.70
N ASP A 411 3.95 -15.70 3.34
CA ASP A 411 5.22 -15.44 2.67
C ASP A 411 5.17 -15.65 1.16
N LEU A 412 4.11 -16.27 0.61
CA LEU A 412 4.07 -16.76 -0.77
C LEU A 412 4.43 -15.69 -1.81
N ASN A 413 3.91 -14.46 -1.67
CA ASN A 413 4.25 -13.35 -2.58
C ASN A 413 5.73 -12.98 -2.53
N ARG A 414 6.32 -12.97 -1.33
CA ARG A 414 7.74 -12.69 -1.11
C ARG A 414 8.61 -13.80 -1.70
N ILE A 415 8.19 -15.06 -1.54
CA ILE A 415 8.88 -16.22 -2.10
C ILE A 415 8.81 -16.20 -3.63
N ASN A 416 7.64 -15.92 -4.23
CA ASN A 416 7.48 -15.81 -5.68
C ASN A 416 8.33 -14.68 -6.29
N ALA A 417 8.45 -13.54 -5.58
CA ALA A 417 9.35 -12.47 -5.99
C ALA A 417 10.82 -12.93 -5.97
N ILE A 418 11.25 -13.63 -4.92
CA ILE A 418 12.61 -14.20 -4.83
C ILE A 418 12.84 -15.26 -5.91
N GLN A 419 11.87 -16.12 -6.19
CA GLN A 419 11.93 -17.11 -7.27
C GLN A 419 12.16 -16.43 -8.62
N SER A 420 11.37 -15.41 -8.92
CA SER A 420 11.47 -14.65 -10.18
C SER A 420 12.84 -13.97 -10.31
N GLU A 421 13.36 -13.42 -9.21
CA GLU A 421 14.68 -12.81 -9.15
C GLU A 421 15.80 -13.84 -9.39
N ILE A 422 15.75 -15.00 -8.73
CA ILE A 422 16.72 -16.10 -8.93
C ILE A 422 16.69 -16.61 -10.37
N LEU A 423 15.51 -16.88 -10.92
CA LEU A 423 15.37 -17.38 -12.29
C LEU A 423 15.89 -16.36 -13.30
N SER A 424 15.60 -15.06 -13.09
CA SER A 424 16.16 -13.98 -13.91
C SER A 424 17.70 -13.99 -13.91
N GLU A 425 18.32 -14.21 -12.74
CA GLU A 425 19.78 -14.31 -12.65
C GLU A 425 20.35 -15.56 -13.30
N ILE A 426 19.66 -16.71 -13.19
CA ILE A 426 20.04 -17.94 -13.90
C ILE A 426 20.03 -17.70 -15.42
N HIS A 427 18.95 -17.13 -15.95
CA HIS A 427 18.85 -16.78 -17.37
C HIS A 427 19.97 -15.81 -17.79
N LEU A 428 20.26 -14.78 -16.98
CA LEU A 428 21.34 -13.83 -17.27
C LEU A 428 22.72 -14.51 -17.30
N ALA A 429 22.98 -15.44 -16.37
CA ALA A 429 24.22 -16.20 -16.33
C ALA A 429 24.39 -17.09 -17.57
N ILE A 430 23.32 -17.70 -18.05
CA ILE A 430 23.31 -18.50 -19.29
C ILE A 430 23.58 -17.62 -20.51
N CYS A 431 22.86 -16.49 -20.65
CA CYS A 431 23.09 -15.53 -21.73
C CYS A 431 24.54 -15.03 -21.76
N PHE A 432 25.10 -14.75 -20.58
CA PHE A 432 26.48 -14.28 -20.47
C PHE A 432 27.51 -15.39 -20.75
N ARG A 433 27.19 -16.65 -20.42
CA ARG A 433 28.00 -17.82 -20.78
C ARG A 433 28.06 -17.98 -22.30
N LEU A 434 26.92 -17.87 -22.97
CA LEU A 434 26.85 -17.93 -24.43
C LEU A 434 27.65 -16.79 -25.08
N PHE A 435 27.51 -15.56 -24.57
CA PHE A 435 28.31 -14.43 -25.04
C PHE A 435 29.81 -14.71 -24.97
N ARG A 436 30.29 -15.33 -23.88
CA ARG A 436 31.71 -15.70 -23.77
C ARG A 436 32.11 -16.77 -24.78
N GLU A 437 31.26 -17.76 -25.02
CA GLU A 437 31.54 -18.80 -26.03
C GLU A 437 31.63 -18.20 -27.44
N CYS A 438 30.71 -17.32 -27.83
CA CYS A 438 30.77 -16.63 -29.10
C CYS A 438 32.03 -15.74 -29.22
N LEU A 439 32.43 -15.07 -28.13
CA LEU A 439 33.64 -14.24 -28.12
C LEU A 439 34.92 -15.07 -28.25
N ASP A 440 34.98 -16.22 -27.57
CA ASP A 440 36.13 -17.14 -27.63
C ASP A 440 36.26 -17.79 -29.02
N GLY A 441 35.14 -18.01 -29.73
CA GLY A 441 35.12 -18.50 -31.11
C GLY A 441 35.72 -17.52 -32.12
N GLU A 442 35.47 -16.22 -31.95
CA GLU A 442 35.99 -15.16 -32.84
C GLU A 442 37.41 -14.69 -32.46
N SER A 443 37.80 -14.79 -31.18
CA SER A 443 39.09 -14.32 -30.66
C SER A 443 39.80 -15.41 -29.82
N PRO A 444 40.47 -16.39 -30.46
CA PRO A 444 41.14 -17.51 -29.77
C PRO A 444 42.34 -17.11 -28.88
N ASP A 445 42.81 -15.86 -28.96
CA ASP A 445 43.93 -15.33 -28.17
C ASP A 445 43.46 -14.84 -26.78
N ASN A 446 43.16 -15.77 -25.85
CA ASN A 446 43.16 -15.58 -24.39
C ASN A 446 42.64 -14.21 -23.87
N TYR A 447 41.60 -13.66 -24.50
CA TYR A 447 41.13 -12.30 -24.24
C TYR A 447 40.45 -12.27 -22.87
N ARG A 448 41.11 -11.69 -21.88
CA ARG A 448 40.48 -11.44 -20.58
C ARG A 448 39.64 -10.19 -20.67
N LEU A 449 38.32 -10.38 -20.71
CA LEU A 449 37.35 -9.30 -20.66
C LEU A 449 37.55 -8.46 -19.38
N PRO A 450 37.79 -7.14 -19.48
CA PRO A 450 37.90 -6.28 -18.30
C PRO A 450 36.62 -6.32 -17.46
N ARG A 451 36.74 -6.29 -16.13
CA ARG A 451 35.57 -6.35 -15.21
C ARG A 451 34.48 -5.32 -15.53
N LEU A 452 34.88 -4.10 -15.90
CA LEU A 452 33.95 -3.03 -16.26
C LEU A 452 33.17 -3.33 -17.55
N ALA A 453 33.81 -3.97 -18.54
CA ALA A 453 33.15 -4.40 -19.76
C ALA A 453 32.18 -5.56 -19.47
N GLU A 454 32.56 -6.49 -18.58
CA GLU A 454 31.70 -7.60 -18.15
C GLU A 454 30.44 -7.08 -17.46
N GLU A 455 30.60 -6.13 -16.53
CA GLU A 455 29.47 -5.51 -15.84
C GLU A 455 28.58 -4.72 -16.82
N ALA A 456 29.16 -4.03 -17.80
CA ALA A 456 28.40 -3.30 -18.82
C ALA A 456 27.59 -4.23 -19.73
N VAL A 457 28.17 -5.35 -20.18
CA VAL A 457 27.46 -6.36 -21.00
C VAL A 457 26.32 -6.98 -20.19
N LYS A 458 26.59 -7.42 -18.95
CA LYS A 458 25.55 -7.98 -18.06
C LYS A 458 24.42 -6.98 -17.82
N ALA A 459 24.73 -5.69 -17.63
CA ALA A 459 23.72 -4.66 -17.44
C ALA A 459 22.81 -4.49 -18.68
N ARG A 460 23.37 -4.55 -19.89
CA ARG A 460 22.59 -4.48 -21.15
C ARG A 460 21.68 -5.70 -21.34
N LEU A 461 22.22 -6.90 -21.16
CA LEU A 461 21.45 -8.14 -21.25
C LEU A 461 20.31 -8.17 -20.23
N LYS A 462 20.59 -7.77 -18.97
CA LYS A 462 19.59 -7.67 -17.92
C LYS A 462 18.50 -6.64 -18.23
N ALA A 463 18.86 -5.51 -18.85
CA ALA A 463 17.89 -4.50 -19.26
C ALA A 463 16.91 -5.03 -20.32
N ILE A 464 17.38 -5.83 -21.27
CA ILE A 464 16.54 -6.46 -22.30
C ILE A 464 15.57 -7.47 -21.66
N MET A 465 16.06 -8.29 -20.73
CA MET A 465 15.25 -9.29 -20.03
C MET A 465 14.17 -8.67 -19.15
N ASN A 466 14.46 -7.55 -18.48
CA ASN A 466 13.48 -6.87 -17.62
C ASN A 466 12.36 -6.16 -18.41
N GLY A 467 12.55 -5.91 -19.70
CA GLY A 467 11.59 -5.17 -20.53
C GLY A 467 10.44 -5.98 -21.09
N CYS A 468 10.54 -7.32 -21.13
CA CYS A 468 9.55 -8.17 -21.78
C CYS A 468 9.65 -9.65 -21.33
N SER A 469 8.71 -10.50 -21.76
CA SER A 469 8.79 -11.94 -21.48
C SER A 469 10.06 -12.56 -22.08
N LEU A 470 10.59 -13.63 -21.48
CA LEU A 470 11.81 -14.29 -21.97
C LEU A 470 11.70 -14.66 -23.46
N ALA A 471 10.56 -15.24 -23.87
CA ALA A 471 10.31 -15.60 -25.27
C ALA A 471 10.38 -14.41 -26.24
N SER A 472 9.90 -13.23 -25.81
CA SER A 472 10.01 -12.00 -26.60
C SER A 472 11.40 -11.33 -26.52
N ALA A 473 12.17 -11.64 -25.46
CA ALA A 473 13.52 -11.12 -25.27
C ALA A 473 14.55 -11.88 -26.10
N LEU A 474 14.33 -13.17 -26.41
CA LEU A 474 15.28 -14.04 -27.12
C LEU A 474 15.90 -13.42 -28.39
N PRO A 475 15.13 -12.87 -29.35
CA PRO A 475 15.73 -12.30 -30.55
C PRO A 475 16.57 -11.05 -30.25
N ASN A 476 16.11 -10.23 -29.30
CA ASN A 476 16.83 -9.02 -28.88
C ASN A 476 18.12 -9.37 -28.13
N LEU A 477 18.12 -10.45 -27.35
CA LEU A 477 19.30 -10.98 -26.67
C LEU A 477 20.32 -11.51 -27.68
N ALA A 478 19.89 -12.26 -28.70
CA ALA A 478 20.78 -12.76 -29.75
C ALA A 478 21.46 -11.62 -30.52
N VAL A 479 20.69 -10.58 -30.89
CA VAL A 479 21.24 -9.38 -31.56
C VAL A 479 22.23 -8.65 -30.65
N GLU A 480 21.89 -8.46 -29.37
CA GLU A 480 22.79 -7.78 -28.43
C GLU A 480 24.08 -8.58 -28.20
N ILE A 481 24.00 -9.91 -28.05
CA ILE A 481 25.18 -10.78 -27.91
C ILE A 481 26.09 -10.63 -29.13
N ALA A 482 25.56 -10.79 -30.35
CA ALA A 482 26.33 -10.66 -31.58
C ALA A 482 26.94 -9.25 -31.74
N HIS A 483 26.19 -8.21 -31.35
CA HIS A 483 26.67 -6.83 -31.38
C HIS A 483 27.84 -6.61 -30.41
N GLN A 484 27.76 -7.11 -29.18
CA GLN A 484 28.84 -6.99 -28.19
C GLN A 484 30.08 -7.80 -28.60
N VAL A 485 29.91 -8.97 -29.20
CA VAL A 485 31.04 -9.77 -29.74
C VAL A 485 31.74 -9.00 -30.85
N GLY A 486 31.01 -8.47 -31.83
CA GLY A 486 31.60 -7.70 -32.94
C GLY A 486 32.35 -6.44 -32.48
N GLN A 487 31.83 -5.73 -31.46
CA GLN A 487 32.53 -4.57 -30.88
C GLN A 487 33.87 -4.92 -30.24
N LEU A 488 33.99 -6.12 -29.64
CA LEU A 488 35.17 -6.54 -28.89
C LEU A 488 36.18 -7.31 -29.75
N SER A 489 35.74 -7.99 -30.80
CA SER A 489 36.59 -8.72 -31.76
C SER A 489 37.30 -7.81 -32.78
N GLY A 490 37.00 -6.50 -32.80
CA GLY A 490 37.80 -5.51 -33.52
C GLY A 490 37.55 -5.41 -35.03
N GLU A 491 36.35 -5.73 -35.52
CA GLU A 491 35.98 -5.49 -36.92
C GLU A 491 35.80 -3.98 -37.20
N SER A 492 36.91 -3.32 -37.55
CA SER A 492 37.00 -2.04 -38.30
C SER A 492 36.17 -0.85 -37.78
N GLU A 493 36.86 0.22 -37.36
CA GLU A 493 36.29 1.53 -36.98
C GLU A 493 35.37 2.17 -38.06
N ASP A 494 35.34 1.65 -39.30
CA ASP A 494 34.45 2.11 -40.37
C ASP A 494 33.11 1.33 -40.50
N SER A 495 32.87 0.25 -39.73
CA SER A 495 31.71 -0.65 -39.89
C SER A 495 30.71 -0.64 -38.71
N SER A 496 30.54 0.50 -38.05
CA SER A 496 29.72 0.69 -36.82
C SER A 496 28.22 0.29 -36.88
N ALA A 497 27.74 -0.39 -37.92
CA ALA A 497 26.32 -0.73 -38.10
C ALA A 497 26.00 -2.16 -38.58
N HIS A 498 26.99 -3.00 -38.91
CA HIS A 498 26.69 -4.36 -39.39
C HIS A 498 26.85 -5.39 -38.27
N VAL A 499 25.73 -5.85 -37.71
CA VAL A 499 25.67 -7.05 -36.88
C VAL A 499 25.77 -8.26 -37.81
N ASP A 500 26.68 -9.20 -37.53
CA ASP A 500 26.76 -10.44 -38.30
C ASP A 500 25.49 -11.28 -38.08
N MET A 501 24.67 -11.36 -39.13
CA MET A 501 23.43 -12.12 -39.10
C MET A 501 23.64 -13.62 -38.84
N ARG A 502 24.81 -14.17 -39.16
CA ARG A 502 25.13 -15.58 -38.87
C ARG A 502 25.27 -15.81 -37.38
N LEU A 503 26.03 -14.95 -36.70
CA LEU A 503 26.18 -14.99 -35.24
C LEU A 503 24.85 -14.75 -34.53
N VAL A 504 23.96 -13.89 -35.09
CA VAL A 504 22.61 -13.70 -34.54
C VAL A 504 21.77 -14.97 -34.66
N GLU A 505 21.76 -15.62 -35.82
CA GLU A 505 21.01 -16.87 -36.02
C GLU A 505 21.52 -18.00 -35.14
N GLU A 506 22.85 -18.13 -35.01
CA GLU A 506 23.50 -19.11 -34.14
C GLU A 506 23.21 -18.84 -32.66
N ALA A 507 23.42 -17.60 -32.21
CA ALA A 507 23.14 -17.22 -30.82
C ALA A 507 21.65 -17.42 -30.48
N GLN A 508 20.73 -17.12 -31.40
CA GLN A 508 19.31 -17.35 -31.16
C GLN A 508 18.99 -18.84 -30.98
N GLN A 509 19.51 -19.71 -31.85
CA GLN A 509 19.29 -21.16 -31.74
C GLN A 509 19.86 -21.72 -30.44
N LEU A 510 21.07 -21.30 -30.06
CA LEU A 510 21.70 -21.72 -28.81
C LEU A 510 20.94 -21.20 -27.60
N LEU A 511 20.47 -19.94 -27.60
CA LEU A 511 19.64 -19.42 -26.51
C LEU A 511 18.33 -20.21 -26.34
N GLU A 512 17.64 -20.54 -27.45
CA GLU A 512 16.42 -21.35 -27.41
C GLU A 512 16.66 -22.75 -26.80
N GLN A 513 17.85 -23.32 -27.05
CA GLN A 513 18.25 -24.60 -26.49
C GLN A 513 18.68 -24.49 -25.01
N TRP A 514 19.57 -23.55 -24.69
CA TRP A 514 20.23 -23.43 -23.38
C TRP A 514 19.34 -22.82 -22.30
N LEU A 515 18.35 -22.00 -22.67
CA LEU A 515 17.40 -21.44 -21.71
C LEU A 515 16.24 -22.41 -21.42
N PHE A 516 16.16 -23.54 -22.12
CA PHE A 516 15.21 -24.59 -21.82
C PHE A 516 15.58 -25.27 -20.47
N PRO A 517 14.64 -25.44 -19.53
CA PRO A 517 14.94 -25.96 -18.18
C PRO A 517 15.60 -27.35 -18.14
N ASP A 518 15.38 -28.18 -19.16
CA ASP A 518 15.97 -29.53 -19.23
C ASP A 518 17.34 -29.56 -19.94
N SER A 519 17.89 -28.42 -20.35
CA SER A 519 19.23 -28.35 -20.95
C SER A 519 20.34 -28.57 -19.92
N GLU A 520 21.49 -29.08 -20.37
CA GLU A 520 22.66 -29.31 -19.51
C GLU A 520 23.20 -27.99 -18.96
N GLU A 521 23.19 -26.93 -19.78
CA GLU A 521 23.67 -25.61 -19.43
C GLU A 521 22.80 -24.96 -18.35
N PHE A 522 21.46 -25.08 -18.47
CA PHE A 522 20.55 -24.59 -17.45
C PHE A 522 20.72 -25.36 -16.14
N GLN A 523 20.78 -26.69 -16.19
CA GLN A 523 20.94 -27.54 -15.02
C GLN A 523 22.27 -27.30 -14.31
N ASP A 524 23.37 -27.09 -15.04
CA ASP A 524 24.67 -26.76 -14.44
C ASP A 524 24.61 -25.43 -13.66
N VAL A 525 24.09 -24.36 -14.27
CA VAL A 525 23.92 -23.08 -13.55
C VAL A 525 22.98 -23.24 -12.36
N GLN A 526 21.86 -23.93 -12.53
CA GLN A 526 20.88 -24.18 -11.47
C GLN A 526 21.52 -24.94 -10.29
N LEU A 527 22.35 -25.96 -10.56
CA LEU A 527 23.07 -26.72 -9.52
C LEU A 527 24.10 -25.85 -8.78
N GLN A 528 24.80 -24.96 -9.48
CA GLN A 528 25.74 -24.02 -8.86
C GLN A 528 25.02 -23.04 -7.92
N VAL A 529 23.87 -22.50 -8.37
CA VAL A 529 23.02 -21.63 -7.56
C VAL A 529 22.46 -22.40 -6.36
N ARG A 530 21.95 -23.61 -6.57
CA ARG A 530 21.45 -24.52 -5.52
C ARG A 530 22.48 -24.72 -4.41
N HIS A 531 23.70 -25.13 -4.77
CA HIS A 531 24.76 -25.38 -3.80
C HIS A 531 25.13 -24.10 -3.03
N THR A 532 25.19 -22.96 -3.73
CA THR A 532 25.50 -21.67 -3.12
C THR A 532 24.43 -21.25 -2.11
N LEU A 533 23.16 -21.36 -2.47
CA LEU A 533 22.04 -21.00 -1.59
C LEU A 533 21.97 -21.92 -0.37
N ILE A 534 22.00 -23.25 -0.56
CA ILE A 534 21.94 -24.22 0.55
C ILE A 534 23.09 -24.00 1.53
N SER A 535 24.33 -23.87 1.02
CA SER A 535 25.51 -23.66 1.87
C SER A 535 25.39 -22.40 2.73
N GLN A 536 24.95 -21.29 2.14
CA GLN A 536 24.77 -20.04 2.87
C GLN A 536 23.60 -20.08 3.85
N ILE A 537 22.47 -20.67 3.46
CA ILE A 537 21.30 -20.82 4.34
C ILE A 537 21.62 -21.74 5.52
N PHE A 538 22.38 -22.82 5.32
CA PHE A 538 22.85 -23.67 6.41
C PHE A 538 23.79 -22.94 7.36
N ALA A 539 24.76 -22.18 6.84
CA ALA A 539 25.65 -21.37 7.66
C ALA A 539 24.88 -20.33 8.48
N ALA A 540 23.89 -19.67 7.86
CA ALA A 540 23.00 -18.72 8.54
C ALA A 540 22.13 -19.42 9.60
N GLY A 541 21.52 -20.57 9.28
CA GLY A 541 20.76 -21.38 10.22
C GLY A 541 21.57 -21.75 11.46
N ASN A 542 22.77 -22.31 11.28
CA ASN A 542 23.66 -22.65 12.40
C ASN A 542 24.04 -21.44 13.26
N LYS A 543 24.22 -20.27 12.64
CA LYS A 543 24.59 -19.04 13.34
C LYS A 543 23.42 -18.40 14.08
N TYR A 544 22.26 -18.32 13.45
CA TYR A 544 21.16 -17.45 13.86
C TYR A 544 19.95 -18.20 14.44
N MET A 545 19.87 -19.54 14.35
CA MET A 545 18.68 -20.31 14.77
C MET A 545 18.26 -20.08 16.23
N GLN A 546 19.18 -19.68 17.13
CA GLN A 546 18.88 -19.40 18.55
C GLN A 546 19.16 -17.94 18.98
N ILE A 547 19.41 -17.04 18.03
CA ILE A 547 19.66 -15.61 18.30
C ILE A 547 18.35 -14.82 18.42
N SER A 548 18.35 -13.66 19.09
CA SER A 548 17.18 -12.76 19.16
C SER A 548 16.66 -12.40 17.77
N LEU A 549 15.34 -12.22 17.61
CA LEU A 549 14.77 -11.90 16.30
C LEU A 549 15.21 -10.51 15.85
N TRP A 550 15.41 -9.58 16.79
CA TRP A 550 15.95 -8.26 16.49
C TRP A 550 17.38 -8.28 15.94
N ASP A 551 18.24 -9.16 16.44
CA ASP A 551 19.61 -9.30 15.91
C ASP A 551 19.62 -9.97 14.53
N ILE A 552 18.74 -10.97 14.31
CA ILE A 552 18.56 -11.58 12.99
C ILE A 552 18.08 -10.54 11.99
N PHE A 553 17.08 -9.74 12.36
CA PHE A 553 16.58 -8.64 11.57
C PHE A 553 17.72 -7.68 11.20
N ASN A 554 18.52 -7.27 12.18
CA ASN A 554 19.62 -6.35 11.94
C ASN A 554 20.74 -6.94 11.07
N ALA A 555 20.97 -8.25 11.14
CA ALA A 555 22.03 -8.92 10.39
C ALA A 555 21.63 -9.32 8.96
N LEU A 556 20.37 -9.75 8.75
CA LEU A 556 19.93 -10.38 7.50
C LEU A 556 19.01 -9.51 6.64
N VAL A 557 18.31 -8.54 7.23
CA VAL A 557 17.44 -7.64 6.45
C VAL A 557 18.28 -6.46 5.97
N PRO A 558 18.44 -6.23 4.67
CA PRO A 558 19.25 -5.12 4.16
C PRO A 558 18.63 -3.77 4.54
N TYR A 559 19.47 -2.75 4.71
CA TYR A 559 19.00 -1.36 4.68
C TYR A 559 18.70 -1.02 3.22
N SER A 560 17.56 -0.36 2.96
CA SER A 560 17.29 0.21 1.65
C SER A 560 18.47 1.10 1.26
N SER A 561 19.07 0.81 0.10
CA SER A 561 20.17 1.62 -0.43
C SER A 561 19.66 3.08 -0.58
N PRO A 562 20.46 4.11 -0.23
CA PRO A 562 20.02 5.51 -0.17
C PRO A 562 19.46 6.08 -1.49
N ASN A 563 19.58 5.35 -2.61
CA ASN A 563 18.97 5.70 -3.90
C ASN A 563 17.44 5.50 -3.98
N SER A 564 16.79 5.05 -2.90
CA SER A 564 15.32 4.88 -2.83
C SER A 564 14.60 5.97 -2.02
N LEU A 565 15.34 6.88 -1.37
CA LEU A 565 14.76 8.08 -0.77
C LEU A 565 14.61 9.16 -1.85
N PRO A 566 13.44 9.81 -2.02
CA PRO A 566 13.39 11.05 -2.77
C PRO A 566 14.36 12.04 -2.11
N PRO A 567 15.18 12.78 -2.88
CA PRO A 567 16.12 13.72 -2.28
C PRO A 567 15.35 14.72 -1.40
N PRO A 568 15.90 15.09 -0.23
CA PRO A 568 15.31 16.17 0.56
C PRO A 568 15.22 17.43 -0.32
N PRO A 569 14.14 18.23 -0.23
CA PRO A 569 14.02 19.44 -1.02
C PRO A 569 15.19 20.36 -0.66
N LEU A 570 16.10 20.59 -1.61
CA LEU A 570 17.18 21.56 -1.43
C LEU A 570 16.56 22.95 -1.22
N PRO A 571 17.03 23.74 -0.24
CA PRO A 571 16.65 25.13 -0.10
C PRO A 571 17.13 25.91 -1.33
N THR A 572 16.21 26.61 -1.99
CA THR A 572 16.45 27.45 -3.15
C THR A 572 17.32 28.66 -2.76
N ALA A 573 18.64 28.51 -2.81
CA ALA A 573 19.57 29.63 -2.77
C ALA A 573 20.20 29.80 -4.15
N ILE A 574 19.82 30.88 -4.83
CA ILE A 574 20.39 31.35 -6.09
C ILE A 574 21.84 31.77 -5.83
N LEU A 575 22.82 31.08 -6.41
CA LEU A 575 24.18 31.62 -6.60
C LEU A 575 24.78 31.19 -7.95
N PRO A 576 25.67 32.00 -8.55
CA PRO A 576 26.00 31.95 -9.97
C PRO A 576 27.07 30.91 -10.28
N ALA A 577 26.99 30.36 -11.50
CA ALA A 577 27.93 29.40 -12.06
C ALA A 577 29.36 29.95 -12.12
N THR A 578 30.29 29.27 -11.44
CA THR A 578 31.69 29.17 -11.89
C THR A 578 32.23 27.77 -11.59
N SER A 579 32.88 27.22 -12.61
CA SER A 579 33.58 25.94 -12.66
C SER A 579 34.72 25.86 -11.65
N THR A 580 34.77 24.81 -10.81
CA THR A 580 36.00 24.06 -10.48
C THR A 580 35.61 22.73 -9.80
N SER A 581 36.28 21.65 -10.22
CA SER A 581 36.20 20.28 -9.69
C SER A 581 36.28 20.18 -8.16
N ALA A 582 35.31 19.49 -7.54
CA ALA A 582 35.40 19.03 -6.15
C ALA A 582 35.55 17.49 -6.11
N PRO A 583 36.42 16.92 -5.25
CA PRO A 583 36.72 15.51 -5.24
C PRO A 583 35.60 14.73 -4.54
N VAL A 584 35.10 13.69 -5.20
CA VAL A 584 34.22 12.70 -4.58
C VAL A 584 35.05 11.89 -3.59
N VAL A 585 34.85 12.15 -2.30
CA VAL A 585 35.33 11.27 -1.23
C VAL A 585 34.48 10.00 -1.27
N TYR A 586 34.93 9.00 -2.03
CA TYR A 586 34.44 7.63 -1.86
C TYR A 586 35.02 7.11 -0.54
N GLN A 587 34.26 7.27 0.54
CA GLN A 587 34.56 6.62 1.79
C GLN A 587 34.29 5.12 1.61
N CYS A 588 35.36 4.33 1.70
CA CYS A 588 35.36 2.87 1.58
C CYS A 588 34.28 2.23 2.47
N MET A 589 33.28 1.63 1.82
CA MET A 589 32.51 0.52 2.37
C MET A 589 32.60 -0.60 1.33
N GLY A 590 32.76 -1.84 1.78
CA GLY A 590 33.20 -2.99 0.96
C GLY A 590 32.41 -3.23 -0.31
N SER A 591 32.97 -4.04 -1.21
CA SER A 591 32.32 -4.52 -2.43
C SER A 591 30.85 -4.85 -2.16
N PRO A 592 29.89 -4.39 -2.99
CA PRO A 592 28.49 -4.69 -2.77
C PRO A 592 28.33 -6.21 -2.64
N PRO A 593 27.56 -6.71 -1.66
CA PRO A 593 27.36 -8.13 -1.49
C PRO A 593 26.87 -8.71 -2.82
N ASN A 594 27.39 -9.88 -3.18
CA ASN A 594 26.91 -10.62 -4.34
C ASN A 594 25.40 -10.82 -4.19
N LEU A 595 24.62 -10.60 -5.25
CA LEU A 595 23.16 -10.74 -5.24
C LEU A 595 22.69 -12.07 -4.64
N TYR A 596 23.40 -13.18 -4.91
CA TYR A 596 23.09 -14.47 -4.30
C TYR A 596 23.23 -14.47 -2.77
N THR A 597 24.13 -13.65 -2.22
CA THR A 597 24.27 -13.44 -0.76
C THR A 597 23.09 -12.65 -0.20
N GLU A 598 22.61 -11.64 -0.90
CA GLU A 598 21.40 -10.91 -0.49
C GLU A 598 20.16 -11.80 -0.52
N LEU A 599 19.99 -12.59 -1.58
CA LEU A 599 18.90 -13.56 -1.72
C LEU A 599 18.99 -14.66 -0.66
N ALA A 600 20.19 -15.19 -0.42
CA ALA A 600 20.42 -16.16 0.64
C ALA A 600 20.09 -15.59 2.03
N ASN A 601 20.43 -14.32 2.31
CA ASN A 601 20.07 -13.67 3.58
C ASN A 601 18.55 -13.51 3.74
N LYS A 602 17.84 -13.06 2.68
CA LYS A 602 16.36 -12.97 2.67
C LYS A 602 15.72 -14.34 2.95
N LEU A 603 16.19 -15.37 2.25
CA LEU A 603 15.71 -16.76 2.41
C LEU A 603 16.03 -17.33 3.80
N SER A 604 17.24 -17.06 4.31
CA SER A 604 17.66 -17.50 5.64
C SER A 604 16.76 -16.90 6.72
N HIS A 605 16.48 -15.60 6.64
CA HIS A 605 15.59 -14.96 7.61
C HIS A 605 14.19 -15.58 7.58
N LEU A 606 13.61 -15.73 6.39
CA LEU A 606 12.30 -16.34 6.18
C LEU A 606 12.25 -17.75 6.75
N LEU A 607 13.20 -18.62 6.38
CA LEU A 607 13.17 -20.03 6.79
C LEU A 607 13.44 -20.20 8.29
N ILE A 608 14.30 -19.37 8.90
CA ILE A 608 14.53 -19.41 10.36
C ILE A 608 13.27 -18.98 11.10
N LEU A 609 12.63 -17.87 10.72
CA LEU A 609 11.40 -17.41 11.35
C LEU A 609 10.27 -18.43 11.16
N HIS A 610 10.12 -18.95 9.94
CA HIS A 610 9.17 -20.00 9.61
C HIS A 610 9.38 -21.25 10.46
N TRP A 611 10.62 -21.72 10.61
CA TRP A 611 10.94 -22.89 11.43
C TRP A 611 10.59 -22.67 12.90
N ARG A 612 10.94 -21.51 13.45
CA ARG A 612 10.63 -21.18 14.86
C ARG A 612 9.13 -21.15 15.16
N ILE A 613 8.30 -20.83 14.19
CA ILE A 613 6.84 -20.76 14.34
C ILE A 613 6.20 -22.12 14.03
N TRP A 614 6.48 -22.66 12.83
CA TRP A 614 5.78 -23.83 12.29
C TRP A 614 6.44 -25.16 12.59
N GLY A 615 7.74 -25.18 12.92
CA GLY A 615 8.46 -26.38 13.34
C GLY A 615 7.69 -27.12 14.45
N PRO A 616 7.47 -26.49 15.62
CA PRO A 616 6.72 -27.09 16.72
C PRO A 616 5.22 -27.29 16.47
N LEU A 617 4.62 -26.51 15.55
CA LEU A 617 3.17 -26.52 15.32
C LEU A 617 2.71 -27.54 14.27
N ALA A 618 3.53 -27.79 13.26
CA ALA A 618 3.13 -28.55 12.08
C ALA A 618 4.14 -29.63 11.65
N TYR A 619 5.43 -29.50 12.00
CA TYR A 619 6.49 -30.36 11.43
C TYR A 619 7.07 -31.36 12.42
N GLU A 620 7.29 -30.95 13.67
CA GLU A 620 7.75 -31.84 14.74
C GLU A 620 6.58 -32.69 15.26
N ASN A 621 6.84 -33.97 15.52
CA ASN A 621 5.86 -34.87 16.11
C ASN A 621 5.57 -34.40 17.54
N LEU A 622 4.33 -33.96 17.81
CA LEU A 622 3.88 -33.71 19.18
C LEU A 622 3.74 -35.02 20.00
N ASP A 623 3.87 -36.18 19.33
CA ASP A 623 3.54 -37.50 19.85
C ASP A 623 4.58 -38.10 20.83
N ASP A 624 5.74 -37.47 21.05
CA ASP A 624 6.75 -37.94 22.02
C ASP A 624 6.69 -37.24 23.40
N SER A 625 5.70 -36.36 23.64
CA SER A 625 5.58 -35.59 24.90
C SER A 625 4.35 -35.89 25.75
N GLU A 626 3.56 -36.91 25.41
CA GLU A 626 2.52 -37.45 26.31
C GLU A 626 3.05 -38.57 27.25
N SER A 627 4.35 -38.57 27.59
CA SER A 627 4.86 -39.29 28.77
C SER A 627 5.40 -38.30 29.80
N GLU A 628 4.56 -38.02 30.80
CA GLU A 628 4.90 -37.50 32.13
C GLU A 628 6.12 -36.56 32.24
N GLY A 629 5.89 -35.27 32.03
CA GLY A 629 6.82 -34.21 32.39
C GLY A 629 6.07 -32.90 32.60
N SER A 630 5.76 -32.59 33.86
CA SER A 630 5.09 -31.35 34.28
C SER A 630 5.77 -30.10 33.69
N VAL A 631 5.16 -29.49 32.69
CA VAL A 631 5.42 -28.08 32.36
C VAL A 631 4.77 -27.27 33.48
N SER A 632 5.59 -26.72 34.36
CA SER A 632 5.16 -25.76 35.37
C SER A 632 4.63 -24.51 34.67
N MET A 633 3.31 -24.42 34.54
CA MET A 633 2.56 -23.19 34.29
C MET A 633 2.77 -22.22 35.47
N PRO A 634 3.09 -20.95 35.23
CA PRO A 634 2.65 -19.88 36.10
C PRO A 634 1.32 -19.33 35.57
N GLY A 635 0.23 -19.60 36.29
CA GLY A 635 -1.02 -18.82 36.22
C GLY A 635 -2.18 -19.47 35.46
N THR A 636 -3.16 -19.93 36.24
CA THR A 636 -4.50 -20.43 35.85
C THR A 636 -5.35 -19.42 35.05
N PRO A 637 -6.39 -19.90 34.35
CA PRO A 637 -7.09 -19.17 33.29
C PRO A 637 -8.14 -18.20 33.86
N LEU A 638 -8.24 -17.01 33.25
CA LEU A 638 -9.42 -16.16 33.41
C LEU A 638 -10.48 -16.66 32.43
N ASP A 639 -11.57 -17.17 33.00
CA ASP A 639 -12.78 -17.58 32.32
C ASP A 639 -13.37 -16.46 31.47
N CYS A 640 -13.66 -16.82 30.22
CA CYS A 640 -14.44 -16.02 29.29
C CYS A 640 -15.91 -16.14 29.67
N ASN A 641 -16.42 -15.31 30.60
CA ASN A 641 -17.82 -14.84 30.70
C ASN A 641 -18.01 -14.02 31.98
N GLY A 642 -18.09 -12.70 31.86
CA GLY A 642 -18.46 -11.80 32.96
C GLY A 642 -18.20 -10.35 32.60
N ASP A 643 -19.20 -9.50 32.81
CA ASP A 643 -19.25 -8.09 32.44
C ASP A 643 -18.02 -7.27 32.88
N ILE A 644 -17.49 -6.43 31.97
CA ILE A 644 -16.37 -5.53 32.26
C ILE A 644 -16.93 -4.20 32.77
N THR A 645 -16.79 -3.95 34.07
CA THR A 645 -16.81 -2.60 34.65
C THR A 645 -15.49 -1.87 34.36
N PRO A 646 -15.48 -0.54 34.17
CA PRO A 646 -14.30 0.19 33.74
C PRO A 646 -13.47 0.66 34.94
N ASP A 647 -12.48 -0.12 35.36
CA ASP A 647 -11.29 0.45 36.02
C ASP A 647 -10.17 -0.59 36.11
N GLN A 648 -9.15 -0.46 35.26
CA GLN A 648 -7.79 -0.93 35.53
C GLN A 648 -6.85 -0.41 34.43
N ARG A 649 -6.24 0.74 34.71
CA ARG A 649 -5.12 1.31 33.97
C ARG A 649 -3.93 0.34 34.04
N ILE A 650 -3.36 -0.01 32.90
CA ILE A 650 -2.04 -0.62 32.83
C ILE A 650 -1.02 0.46 33.26
N HIS A 651 -0.54 0.36 34.50
CA HIS A 651 0.61 1.12 34.96
C HIS A 651 1.87 0.56 34.29
N ILE A 652 2.38 1.25 33.28
CA ILE A 652 3.76 1.11 32.84
C ILE A 652 4.61 1.81 33.92
N VAL A 653 5.29 1.03 34.75
CA VAL A 653 6.31 1.54 35.67
C VAL A 653 7.51 1.96 34.82
N ILE A 654 7.59 3.24 34.50
CA ILE A 654 8.83 3.88 34.03
C ILE A 654 9.67 4.11 35.28
N ASP A 655 10.75 3.34 35.42
CA ASP A 655 11.68 3.48 36.53
C ASP A 655 12.25 4.91 36.54
N SER A 656 11.86 5.69 37.56
CA SER A 656 11.94 7.15 37.58
C SER A 656 13.27 7.65 38.17
N ASN A 657 14.39 7.05 37.77
CA ASN A 657 15.67 7.34 38.41
C ASN A 657 16.87 7.49 37.46
N ASP A 658 16.64 7.88 36.22
CA ASP A 658 17.71 8.38 35.35
C ASP A 658 17.56 9.89 35.13
N LYS A 659 18.41 10.67 35.81
CA LYS A 659 18.48 12.14 35.77
C LYS A 659 19.09 12.66 34.46
N SER A 660 18.73 12.08 33.32
CA SER A 660 19.27 12.42 31.99
C SER A 660 18.24 13.11 31.09
N THR A 661 16.98 13.26 31.53
CA THR A 661 15.87 13.79 30.72
C THR A 661 15.53 15.27 30.97
N GLU A 662 15.99 15.88 32.07
CA GLU A 662 15.75 17.33 32.34
C GLU A 662 16.85 18.26 31.80
N GLU A 663 18.04 17.77 31.44
CA GLU A 663 19.12 18.64 30.92
C GLU A 663 19.08 18.88 29.40
N LEU A 664 18.27 18.12 28.64
CA LEU A 664 18.19 18.25 27.17
C LEU A 664 17.12 19.25 26.67
N TYR A 665 16.24 19.73 27.55
CA TYR A 665 15.20 20.72 27.19
C TYR A 665 15.62 22.19 27.40
N SER A 666 16.84 22.49 27.87
CA SER A 666 17.29 23.88 28.09
C SER A 666 18.14 24.49 26.97
N THR A 667 18.56 23.71 25.95
CA THR A 667 19.62 24.13 25.00
C THR A 667 19.14 24.51 23.60
N LEU A 668 17.84 24.71 23.37
CA LEU A 668 17.33 25.22 22.08
C LEU A 668 16.44 26.45 22.30
N LYS A 669 17.08 27.60 22.55
CA LYS A 669 16.51 28.92 22.26
C LYS A 669 17.21 29.49 21.03
N PRO A 670 16.48 29.97 20.00
CA PRO A 670 17.10 30.59 18.84
C PRO A 670 17.48 32.06 19.14
N THR A 671 18.70 32.43 18.77
CA THR A 671 19.02 33.77 18.25
C THR A 671 18.48 33.94 16.85
#